data_AF-A0ABC9HFH3-F1
#
_entry.id   AF-A0ABC9HFH3-F1
#
_cell.length_a   1.000
_cell.length_b   1.000
_cell.length_c   1.000
_cell.angle_alpha   90.00
_cell.angle_beta   90.00
_cell.angle_gamma   90.00
#
_symmetry.space_group_name_H-M   'P 1'
#
loop_
_entity.id
_entity.type
_entity.pdbx_description
1 polymer ?
#
loop_
_entity_poly.entity_id
_entity_poly.type
_entity_poly.pdbx_seq_one_letter_code
_entity_poly.pdbx_strand_id
1 'polypeptide(L)'
;MTSCAQPSPVSYESGANSPADQLRPPVDAPTLSVQSSATLTNGIKAISVCALMLLGCLVLFAYTFPGKLKLDTVHAKDFVRKPAVPQFWHRFGPSHLEGVIPGRMKRDEPKKIPEHLDYGPLDEPNCMEYTKVLSALRTQIGSLYAVDVPGEETNFSYAHLSRRPWTEQLKANFLWAVNLHVPNKAQRTAYFEQLMSRQNPVAQLPRFAHAIIFHPPEIREYLVGPMKAPTEIQLLRTLPYQKRPLGTIEYEALVDFLAIQCTQLDSLLQEVYGASYFREVPSAQWRLGSNEGYSTWLSGNGTSRCQTKFDKPNAFGRPHCLMPTFTSPMTTHEAPDRRRMWLRLMHQVIAFIQHPVDIQFYVDHTSVDPNEWFLVQIWFQGHFYKSVGHLMKAWKDRQFRVRYRPFANLYGGDIFGKTGDTLEEINPTSKSSGSKKSSFLGSQWMKNLLGRTKRDTTQTPGQTSEKPSVDNANRLRIKNRHVKYDLWDFHFTVRRDTGLRFYGVYFDGISILAEGGMDETATVYWGWTPFMRHLTSLETMFGVGAMASELAPGLDCPESATYFPVQLVLAGDVGPVEIEHGVCLFESTVDPPGAPVRRHYEFALNPSVEYGLPTVTENDHTNFGFGAPGRALTVRFITSLFNYDYLFDVVFHTTGVMEFAVTPSGHIHVDAFYPWPEPNRFQPVGLVQSSNAFGFLSNTDLLNFVIHHHLFHFKLDVDVIDQRNAFDVVYVYGPLSLNDSQTNLQGPGKTDPSLPPGLWMTKKRVKTEMEARFHTKFEVPAQYLTCAKADQFSRSGPPNLNCVALVNKGAIKTLLSDTHTEAFAWTR
;
A
#
# COMPACT_ATOMS: atom_id res chain seq x y z
N MET A 1 7.18 -31.20 59.66
CA MET A 1 6.69 -29.82 59.43
C MET A 1 6.14 -29.80 57.99
N THR A 2 5.03 -30.50 57.69
CA THR A 2 3.61 -30.08 57.73
C THR A 2 3.30 -28.89 56.81
N SER A 3 2.30 -28.85 55.93
CA SER A 3 1.41 -29.79 55.24
C SER A 3 0.59 -28.95 54.21
N CYS A 4 -0.06 -29.61 53.26
CA CYS A 4 -1.04 -29.15 52.25
C CYS A 4 -2.04 -28.04 52.65
N ALA A 5 -2.56 -27.29 51.65
CA ALA A 5 -4.01 -27.10 51.39
C ALA A 5 -4.31 -26.22 50.14
N GLN A 6 -5.24 -26.67 49.29
CA GLN A 6 -6.12 -25.80 48.45
C GLN A 6 -7.25 -25.21 49.33
N PRO A 7 -8.03 -24.20 48.88
CA PRO A 7 -9.29 -24.49 48.13
C PRO A 7 -9.71 -23.44 47.06
N SER A 8 -10.68 -23.85 46.23
CA SER A 8 -11.47 -23.08 45.24
C SER A 8 -12.73 -22.41 45.88
N PRO A 9 -13.83 -22.09 45.17
CA PRO A 9 -14.18 -20.84 44.46
C PRO A 9 -15.49 -20.17 44.98
N VAL A 10 -15.85 -18.95 44.56
CA VAL A 10 -17.23 -18.40 44.76
C VAL A 10 -17.69 -17.53 43.57
N SER A 11 -18.88 -17.88 43.08
CA SER A 11 -19.78 -17.25 42.09
C SER A 11 -20.58 -16.06 42.64
N TYR A 12 -21.07 -15.15 41.79
CA TYR A 12 -22.33 -14.42 42.07
C TYR A 12 -23.12 -14.04 40.80
N GLU A 13 -24.44 -14.24 40.93
CA GLU A 13 -25.52 -14.06 39.95
C GLU A 13 -26.09 -12.63 39.86
N SER A 14 -26.82 -12.42 38.75
CA SER A 14 -27.89 -11.49 38.37
C SER A 14 -28.45 -10.44 39.35
N GLY A 15 -28.79 -9.27 38.79
CA GLY A 15 -29.83 -8.37 39.32
C GLY A 15 -30.09 -7.16 38.42
N ALA A 16 -31.26 -7.12 37.78
CA ALA A 16 -31.79 -5.96 37.05
C ALA A 16 -32.40 -4.92 38.02
N ASN A 17 -32.32 -3.63 37.67
CA ASN A 17 -33.40 -2.64 37.84
C ASN A 17 -32.96 -1.23 37.37
N SER A 18 -33.76 -0.63 36.47
CA SER A 18 -33.82 0.83 36.28
C SER A 18 -34.49 1.50 37.48
N PRO A 19 -34.30 2.83 37.67
CA PRO A 19 -35.38 3.73 37.25
C PRO A 19 -34.91 5.02 36.56
N ALA A 20 -35.83 5.63 35.83
CA ALA A 20 -35.74 6.96 35.25
C ALA A 20 -35.83 8.05 36.32
N ASP A 21 -35.12 9.18 36.14
CA ASP A 21 -35.78 10.49 36.13
C ASP A 21 -34.92 11.62 35.58
N GLN A 22 -35.64 12.61 35.05
CA GLN A 22 -35.20 13.82 34.35
C GLN A 22 -34.33 14.75 35.20
N LEU A 23 -33.43 15.52 34.59
CA LEU A 23 -33.10 16.91 34.98
C LEU A 23 -32.27 17.65 33.91
N ARG A 24 -32.50 18.96 33.86
CA ARG A 24 -32.24 19.97 32.81
C ARG A 24 -30.75 20.30 32.57
N PRO A 25 -30.39 20.91 31.42
CA PRO A 25 -29.06 21.48 31.21
C PRO A 25 -28.91 22.84 31.93
N PRO A 26 -27.73 23.17 32.48
CA PRO A 26 -27.47 24.52 32.96
C PRO A 26 -27.13 25.46 31.80
N VAL A 27 -27.88 26.56 31.79
CA VAL A 27 -27.63 27.81 31.08
C VAL A 27 -26.57 28.59 31.86
N ASP A 28 -25.53 29.06 31.18
CA ASP A 28 -24.87 30.37 31.37
C ASP A 28 -23.49 30.37 30.70
N ALA A 29 -23.41 30.97 29.51
CA ALA A 29 -22.15 31.36 28.86
C ALA A 29 -22.19 32.89 28.68
N PRO A 30 -21.22 33.65 29.21
CA PRO A 30 -21.19 35.08 29.02
C PRO A 30 -20.71 35.43 27.61
N THR A 31 -21.52 36.23 26.93
CA THR A 31 -21.22 36.97 25.71
C THR A 31 -20.01 37.88 25.89
N LEU A 32 -18.96 37.72 25.08
CA LEU A 32 -17.93 38.74 24.89
C LEU A 32 -18.05 39.33 23.48
N SER A 33 -18.43 40.61 23.50
CA SER A 33 -18.57 41.54 22.40
C SER A 33 -17.25 41.78 21.69
N VAL A 34 -17.26 41.64 20.36
CA VAL A 34 -16.23 42.17 19.46
C VAL A 34 -16.44 43.69 19.37
N GLN A 35 -15.52 44.45 19.95
CA GLN A 35 -15.37 45.88 19.65
C GLN A 35 -14.23 46.07 18.65
N SER A 36 -14.62 46.58 17.48
CA SER A 36 -13.76 47.27 16.52
C SER A 36 -13.35 48.63 17.08
N SER A 37 -12.06 48.99 16.99
CA SER A 37 -11.56 50.24 16.40
C SER A 37 -10.11 50.49 16.79
N ALA A 38 -9.25 50.68 15.79
CA ALA A 38 -8.23 51.73 15.79
C ALA A 38 -7.64 51.83 14.38
N THR A 39 -8.00 52.91 13.72
CA THR A 39 -7.49 53.41 12.45
C THR A 39 -6.09 54.00 12.64
N LEU A 40 -5.19 53.81 11.66
CA LEU A 40 -4.20 54.83 11.33
C LEU A 40 -3.96 54.89 9.81
N THR A 41 -4.26 56.07 9.28
CA THR A 41 -4.10 56.57 7.91
C THR A 41 -2.70 57.12 7.66
N ASN A 42 -2.35 57.21 6.37
CA ASN A 42 -1.23 57.92 5.70
C ASN A 42 0.05 57.07 5.49
N GLY A 43 0.64 56.98 4.29
CA GLY A 43 0.47 57.81 3.11
C GLY A 43 1.03 57.17 1.83
N ILE A 44 0.43 57.63 0.73
CA ILE A 44 0.77 57.40 -0.67
C ILE A 44 2.15 58.00 -0.98
N LYS A 45 3.05 57.23 -1.59
CA LYS A 45 4.03 57.71 -2.59
C LYS A 45 4.78 56.53 -3.25
N ALA A 46 5.06 56.69 -4.55
CA ALA A 46 6.01 55.95 -5.38
C ALA A 46 5.58 54.61 -6.02
N ILE A 47 4.59 54.70 -6.91
CA ILE A 47 4.57 53.93 -8.16
C ILE A 47 5.58 54.62 -9.10
N SER A 48 6.74 54.01 -9.37
CA SER A 48 7.61 54.25 -10.55
C SER A 48 8.99 53.59 -10.40
N VAL A 49 9.10 52.27 -10.64
CA VAL A 49 10.39 51.63 -11.02
C VAL A 49 10.19 50.41 -11.95
N CYS A 50 9.04 49.73 -11.91
CA CYS A 50 8.83 48.52 -12.74
C CYS A 50 8.64 48.73 -14.25
N ALA A 51 8.50 49.97 -14.74
CA ALA A 51 8.27 50.25 -16.16
C ALA A 51 9.56 50.37 -17.01
N LEU A 52 10.75 50.37 -16.38
CA LEU A 52 12.03 50.59 -17.09
C LEU A 52 12.93 49.34 -17.21
N MET A 53 12.60 48.21 -16.58
CA MET A 53 13.37 46.96 -16.74
C MET A 53 12.84 46.03 -17.83
N LEU A 54 11.61 46.23 -18.32
CA LEU A 54 10.96 45.35 -19.29
C LEU A 54 11.25 45.70 -20.76
N LEU A 55 11.86 46.86 -21.05
CA LEU A 55 12.31 47.21 -22.41
C LEU A 55 13.78 46.86 -22.70
N GLY A 56 14.58 46.50 -21.68
CA GLY A 56 16.01 46.19 -21.85
C GLY A 56 16.33 44.74 -22.25
N CYS A 57 15.44 43.78 -21.95
CA CYS A 57 15.71 42.35 -22.19
C CYS A 57 15.23 41.83 -23.57
N LEU A 58 14.51 42.65 -24.35
CA LEU A 58 13.97 42.23 -25.66
C LEU A 58 14.91 42.47 -26.85
N VAL A 59 16.09 43.05 -26.63
CA VAL A 59 17.03 43.42 -27.72
C VAL A 59 18.30 42.55 -27.77
N LEU A 60 18.49 41.59 -26.86
CA LEU A 60 19.72 40.78 -26.78
C LEU A 60 19.59 39.28 -27.12
N PHE A 61 18.41 38.81 -27.53
CA PHE A 61 18.19 37.38 -27.86
C PHE A 61 18.20 37.05 -29.37
N ALA A 62 18.50 38.03 -30.23
CA ALA A 62 18.43 37.87 -31.70
C ALA A 62 19.75 37.47 -32.39
N TYR A 63 20.84 37.23 -31.66
CA TYR A 63 22.10 36.83 -32.25
C TYR A 63 22.81 35.77 -31.40
N THR A 64 22.61 34.48 -31.73
CA THR A 64 23.68 33.48 -31.88
C THR A 64 23.10 32.06 -32.10
N PHE A 65 23.63 31.41 -33.15
CA PHE A 65 23.55 29.98 -33.53
C PHE A 65 22.38 29.47 -34.41
N PRO A 66 22.64 29.25 -35.71
CA PRO A 66 21.83 28.39 -36.58
C PRO A 66 22.34 26.94 -36.49
N GLY A 67 21.45 25.99 -36.23
CA GLY A 67 21.80 24.56 -36.22
C GLY A 67 20.56 23.69 -36.28
N LYS A 68 20.23 23.19 -37.47
CA LYS A 68 19.18 22.19 -37.70
C LYS A 68 19.56 20.88 -36.99
N LEU A 69 18.89 20.50 -35.90
CA LEU A 69 18.83 19.12 -35.45
C LEU A 69 17.53 18.48 -35.96
N LYS A 70 17.69 17.41 -36.75
CA LYS A 70 16.60 16.49 -37.08
C LYS A 70 16.18 15.78 -35.79
N LEU A 71 14.92 15.93 -35.39
CA LEU A 71 14.29 15.05 -34.43
C LEU A 71 13.89 13.77 -35.17
N ASP A 72 14.56 12.66 -34.85
CA ASP A 72 14.02 11.35 -35.14
C ASP A 72 12.85 11.10 -34.20
N THR A 73 11.64 11.09 -34.76
CA THR A 73 10.42 10.66 -34.10
C THR A 73 10.51 9.18 -33.75
N VAL A 74 10.81 8.88 -32.49
CA VAL A 74 10.66 7.52 -31.94
C VAL A 74 9.18 7.29 -31.64
N HIS A 75 8.62 6.27 -32.26
CA HIS A 75 7.22 5.87 -32.13
C HIS A 75 6.91 5.37 -30.70
N ALA A 76 5.99 6.05 -30.01
CA ALA A 76 5.43 5.64 -28.72
C ALA A 76 4.38 4.51 -28.83
N LYS A 77 4.60 3.50 -29.69
CA LYS A 77 3.58 2.49 -30.02
C LYS A 77 3.67 1.16 -29.25
N ASP A 78 4.69 0.92 -28.43
CA ASP A 78 4.97 -0.44 -27.93
C ASP A 78 4.79 -0.67 -26.42
N PHE A 79 4.23 0.26 -25.64
CA PHE A 79 4.13 0.10 -24.18
C PHE A 79 2.70 -0.11 -23.67
N VAL A 80 2.07 -1.22 -24.11
CA VAL A 80 1.00 -1.85 -23.31
C VAL A 80 1.69 -2.76 -22.30
N ARG A 81 2.07 -2.20 -21.14
CA ARG A 81 2.80 -2.94 -20.10
C ARG A 81 1.83 -3.58 -19.11
N LYS A 82 2.10 -4.84 -18.76
CA LYS A 82 1.26 -5.64 -17.87
C LYS A 82 1.89 -5.61 -16.47
N PRO A 83 1.12 -5.34 -15.40
CA PRO A 83 1.61 -5.55 -14.03
C PRO A 83 2.02 -7.03 -13.85
N ALA A 84 2.81 -7.33 -12.82
CA ALA A 84 2.84 -8.68 -12.27
C ALA A 84 1.49 -8.90 -11.57
N VAL A 85 0.50 -9.28 -12.36
CA VAL A 85 -0.88 -9.46 -11.90
C VAL A 85 -0.97 -10.82 -11.21
N PRO A 86 -1.25 -10.93 -9.89
CA PRO A 86 -1.46 -12.23 -9.28
C PRO A 86 -2.72 -12.88 -9.85
N GLN A 87 -2.82 -14.19 -9.61
CA GLN A 87 -3.84 -15.10 -10.13
C GLN A 87 -5.27 -14.50 -10.23
N PHE A 88 -5.67 -13.65 -9.27
CA PHE A 88 -7.00 -13.07 -9.18
C PHE A 88 -7.43 -12.24 -10.41
N TRP A 89 -6.49 -11.61 -11.11
CA TRP A 89 -6.82 -10.53 -12.07
C TRP A 89 -6.44 -10.82 -13.52
N HIS A 90 -5.74 -11.94 -13.79
CA HIS A 90 -5.39 -12.35 -15.16
C HIS A 90 -6.60 -12.51 -16.09
N ARG A 91 -7.82 -12.72 -15.55
CA ARG A 91 -9.06 -12.89 -16.32
C ARG A 91 -10.02 -11.69 -16.36
N PHE A 92 -9.77 -10.63 -15.57
CA PHE A 92 -10.70 -9.49 -15.49
C PHE A 92 -10.27 -8.28 -16.32
N GLY A 93 -9.05 -8.28 -16.87
CA GLY A 93 -8.65 -7.33 -17.92
C GLY A 93 -9.48 -7.51 -19.20
N PRO A 94 -9.49 -6.53 -20.12
CA PRO A 94 -10.29 -6.56 -21.34
C PRO A 94 -10.13 -7.89 -22.09
N SER A 95 -11.24 -8.60 -22.26
CA SER A 95 -11.35 -9.98 -22.78
C SER A 95 -11.06 -10.10 -24.29
N HIS A 96 -10.17 -9.26 -24.84
CA HIS A 96 -9.69 -9.35 -26.22
C HIS A 96 -8.23 -9.81 -26.34
N LEU A 97 -7.61 -10.24 -25.24
CA LEU A 97 -6.33 -10.97 -25.27
C LEU A 97 -6.52 -12.49 -25.05
N GLU A 98 -7.74 -13.01 -25.22
CA GLU A 98 -8.02 -14.44 -25.31
C GLU A 98 -7.55 -14.98 -26.67
N GLY A 99 -6.25 -15.24 -26.73
CA GLY A 99 -5.56 -15.92 -27.82
C GLY A 99 -4.13 -16.33 -27.43
N VAL A 100 -3.70 -16.03 -26.20
CA VAL A 100 -2.37 -16.36 -25.70
C VAL A 100 -2.50 -17.17 -24.41
N ILE A 101 -2.79 -18.49 -24.56
CA ILE A 101 -1.96 -19.48 -23.85
C ILE A 101 -0.53 -18.96 -24.00
N PRO A 102 0.36 -18.84 -22.99
CA PRO A 102 1.70 -18.25 -23.13
C PRO A 102 2.37 -18.80 -24.40
N GLY A 103 2.15 -18.05 -25.47
CA GLY A 103 2.23 -18.57 -26.80
C GLY A 103 3.55 -18.02 -27.19
N ARG A 104 4.61 -18.81 -26.88
CA ARG A 104 6.02 -18.50 -27.09
C ARG A 104 6.16 -17.03 -27.49
N MET A 105 6.27 -16.14 -26.50
CA MET A 105 6.93 -14.86 -26.75
C MET A 105 8.12 -15.22 -27.63
N LYS A 106 8.19 -14.67 -28.85
CA LYS A 106 9.40 -14.78 -29.64
C LYS A 106 10.50 -14.43 -28.63
N ARG A 107 11.36 -15.41 -28.33
CA ARG A 107 12.50 -15.20 -27.47
C ARG A 107 13.38 -14.24 -28.26
N ASP A 108 13.12 -12.95 -28.13
CA ASP A 108 14.22 -12.02 -28.06
C ASP A 108 15.13 -12.62 -26.99
N GLU A 109 16.40 -12.82 -27.33
CA GLU A 109 17.36 -13.42 -26.40
C GLU A 109 17.18 -12.75 -25.04
N PRO A 110 17.09 -13.51 -23.93
CA PRO A 110 16.90 -12.92 -22.62
C PRO A 110 17.97 -11.86 -22.46
N LYS A 111 17.57 -10.58 -22.39
CA LYS A 111 18.50 -9.48 -22.20
C LYS A 111 19.27 -9.82 -20.94
N LYS A 112 20.56 -10.11 -21.12
CA LYS A 112 21.38 -10.58 -20.02
C LYS A 112 21.42 -9.45 -18.98
N ILE A 113 20.89 -9.73 -17.79
CA ILE A 113 20.98 -8.79 -16.65
C ILE A 113 22.46 -8.39 -16.53
N PRO A 114 22.77 -7.09 -16.49
CA PRO A 114 24.14 -6.64 -16.29
C PRO A 114 24.71 -7.32 -15.04
N GLU A 115 25.93 -7.86 -15.11
CA GLU A 115 26.52 -8.67 -14.03
C GLU A 115 26.52 -7.96 -12.66
N HIS A 116 26.67 -6.64 -12.67
CA HIS A 116 26.64 -5.82 -11.46
C HIS A 116 25.23 -5.64 -10.85
N LEU A 117 24.16 -6.09 -11.50
CA LEU A 117 22.77 -6.06 -11.04
C LEU A 117 22.20 -7.47 -10.79
N ASP A 118 23.05 -8.49 -10.80
CA ASP A 118 22.65 -9.88 -10.58
C ASP A 118 22.03 -10.10 -9.19
N TYR A 119 21.39 -11.25 -9.00
CA TYR A 119 20.72 -11.61 -7.76
C TYR A 119 21.71 -11.82 -6.59
N GLY A 120 21.22 -11.60 -5.38
CA GLY A 120 21.93 -11.74 -4.12
C GLY A 120 21.50 -12.98 -3.32
N PRO A 121 22.21 -13.30 -2.23
CA PRO A 121 21.95 -14.50 -1.42
C PRO A 121 20.63 -14.45 -0.65
N LEU A 122 19.98 -13.29 -0.58
CA LEU A 122 18.71 -13.05 0.11
C LEU A 122 17.54 -12.80 -0.85
N ASP A 123 17.73 -12.98 -2.16
CA ASP A 123 16.62 -12.96 -3.12
C ASP A 123 15.82 -14.27 -3.07
N GLU A 124 14.54 -14.20 -3.46
CA GLU A 124 13.63 -15.34 -3.56
C GLU A 124 14.18 -16.43 -4.52
N PRO A 125 13.64 -17.67 -4.51
CA PRO A 125 14.18 -18.76 -5.32
C PRO A 125 14.11 -18.49 -6.84
N ASN A 126 15.18 -18.81 -7.57
CA ASN A 126 15.14 -18.81 -9.04
C ASN A 126 14.48 -20.08 -9.59
N CYS A 127 14.28 -20.14 -10.92
CA CYS A 127 13.66 -21.30 -11.60
C CYS A 127 14.33 -22.64 -11.28
N MET A 128 15.66 -22.68 -11.19
CA MET A 128 16.41 -23.91 -10.93
C MET A 128 16.25 -24.38 -9.48
N GLU A 129 16.36 -23.46 -8.52
CA GLU A 129 16.13 -23.73 -7.10
C GLU A 129 14.68 -24.19 -6.86
N TYR A 130 13.70 -23.47 -7.42
CA TYR A 130 12.28 -23.82 -7.35
C TYR A 130 12.01 -25.23 -7.88
N THR A 131 12.55 -25.57 -9.05
CA THR A 131 12.36 -26.89 -9.68
C THR A 131 12.87 -28.02 -8.79
N LYS A 132 14.06 -27.85 -8.20
CA LYS A 132 14.64 -28.86 -7.32
C LYS A 132 13.86 -29.02 -6.03
N VAL A 133 13.42 -27.90 -5.44
CA VAL A 133 12.55 -27.90 -4.25
C VAL A 133 11.23 -28.60 -4.55
N LEU A 134 10.60 -28.31 -5.70
CA LEU A 134 9.36 -28.97 -6.12
C LEU A 134 9.56 -30.48 -6.33
N SER A 135 10.64 -30.89 -7.01
CA SER A 135 10.98 -32.29 -7.22
C SER A 135 11.12 -33.03 -5.88
N ALA A 136 11.83 -32.43 -4.91
CA ALA A 136 12.00 -32.98 -3.57
C ALA A 136 10.68 -33.04 -2.78
N LEU A 137 9.82 -32.02 -2.87
CA LEU A 137 8.51 -32.04 -2.22
C LEU A 137 7.61 -33.15 -2.77
N ARG A 138 7.66 -33.42 -4.07
CA ARG A 138 6.84 -34.46 -4.72
C ARG A 138 7.23 -35.88 -4.32
N THR A 139 8.47 -36.13 -3.93
CA THR A 139 8.85 -37.48 -3.45
C THR A 139 8.27 -37.77 -2.07
N GLN A 140 8.02 -36.74 -1.26
CA GLN A 140 7.46 -36.89 0.09
C GLN A 140 5.94 -36.71 0.13
N ILE A 141 5.39 -35.85 -0.74
CA ILE A 141 3.98 -35.47 -0.74
C ILE A 141 3.34 -36.05 -2.01
N GLY A 142 2.75 -37.24 -1.84
CA GLY A 142 1.95 -37.87 -2.87
C GLY A 142 0.82 -36.94 -3.34
N SER A 143 0.63 -36.88 -4.67
CA SER A 143 -0.41 -36.08 -5.31
C SER A 143 -0.32 -34.56 -5.08
N LEU A 144 0.90 -34.01 -4.95
CA LEU A 144 1.12 -32.56 -4.85
C LEU A 144 1.00 -31.87 -6.20
N TYR A 145 -0.01 -31.00 -6.33
CA TYR A 145 -0.25 -30.17 -7.51
C TYR A 145 0.50 -28.83 -7.46
N ALA A 146 1.23 -28.52 -8.54
CA ALA A 146 2.04 -27.30 -8.69
C ALA A 146 2.31 -26.99 -10.18
N VAL A 147 2.88 -25.82 -10.50
CA VAL A 147 3.45 -25.53 -11.83
C VAL A 147 4.63 -26.43 -12.12
N ASP A 148 4.57 -27.10 -13.27
CA ASP A 148 5.71 -27.82 -13.82
C ASP A 148 6.62 -26.90 -14.64
N VAL A 149 7.89 -27.32 -14.75
CA VAL A 149 8.87 -26.66 -15.62
C VAL A 149 8.45 -26.84 -17.09
N PRO A 150 8.63 -25.81 -17.95
CA PRO A 150 8.35 -25.96 -19.37
C PRO A 150 9.04 -27.18 -19.98
N GLY A 151 8.24 -28.16 -20.44
CA GLY A 151 8.72 -29.39 -21.08
C GLY A 151 8.58 -30.67 -20.26
N GLU A 152 8.27 -30.56 -18.96
CA GLU A 152 7.84 -31.70 -18.13
C GLU A 152 6.37 -31.47 -17.77
N GLU A 153 5.46 -32.36 -18.17
CA GLU A 153 4.10 -32.38 -17.63
C GLU A 153 3.91 -33.67 -16.84
N THR A 154 3.64 -33.54 -15.55
CA THR A 154 3.34 -34.67 -14.66
C THR A 154 1.84 -34.80 -14.47
N ASN A 155 1.33 -35.99 -14.10
CA ASN A 155 -0.09 -36.17 -13.76
C ASN A 155 -0.59 -35.26 -12.62
N PHE A 156 0.33 -34.66 -11.85
CA PHE A 156 0.08 -33.73 -10.76
C PHE A 156 0.54 -32.32 -11.10
N SER A 157 0.39 -31.90 -12.36
CA SER A 157 0.58 -30.51 -12.76
C SER A 157 -0.66 -29.67 -12.44
N TYR A 158 -0.48 -28.37 -12.18
CA TYR A 158 -1.59 -27.43 -12.06
C TYR A 158 -2.48 -27.44 -13.31
N ALA A 159 -1.90 -27.59 -14.51
CA ALA A 159 -2.68 -27.68 -15.74
C ALA A 159 -3.62 -28.90 -15.73
N HIS A 160 -3.21 -30.03 -15.17
CA HIS A 160 -4.09 -31.18 -14.96
C HIS A 160 -5.17 -30.88 -13.90
N LEU A 161 -4.79 -30.26 -12.78
CA LEU A 161 -5.74 -29.89 -11.71
C LEU A 161 -6.84 -28.95 -12.22
N SER A 162 -6.47 -27.92 -12.99
CA SER A 162 -7.38 -26.87 -13.48
C SER A 162 -8.50 -27.40 -14.39
N ARG A 163 -8.35 -28.62 -14.92
CA ARG A 163 -9.35 -29.30 -15.76
C ARG A 163 -10.29 -30.20 -14.94
N ARG A 164 -10.03 -30.41 -13.65
CA ARG A 164 -10.85 -31.24 -12.75
C ARG A 164 -12.06 -30.46 -12.21
N PRO A 165 -13.10 -31.14 -11.70
CA PRO A 165 -14.18 -30.46 -10.99
C PRO A 165 -13.70 -29.67 -9.78
N TRP A 166 -14.40 -28.59 -9.41
CA TRP A 166 -14.02 -27.78 -8.23
C TRP A 166 -13.98 -28.59 -6.93
N THR A 167 -14.85 -29.60 -6.81
CA THR A 167 -14.87 -30.56 -5.70
C THR A 167 -13.57 -31.34 -5.56
N GLU A 168 -12.90 -31.68 -6.66
CA GLU A 168 -11.58 -32.31 -6.64
C GLU A 168 -10.47 -31.28 -6.41
N GLN A 169 -10.56 -30.11 -7.06
CA GLN A 169 -9.54 -29.07 -6.95
C GLN A 169 -9.38 -28.53 -5.52
N LEU A 170 -10.49 -28.28 -4.83
CA LEU A 170 -10.49 -27.77 -3.45
C LEU A 170 -10.05 -28.80 -2.40
N LYS A 171 -10.10 -30.11 -2.74
CA LYS A 171 -9.64 -31.22 -1.91
C LYS A 171 -8.19 -31.62 -2.20
N ALA A 172 -7.57 -31.04 -3.23
CA ALA A 172 -6.23 -31.42 -3.68
C ALA A 172 -5.12 -30.85 -2.79
N ASN A 173 -4.01 -31.58 -2.70
CA ASN A 173 -2.77 -31.05 -2.13
C ASN A 173 -2.18 -30.02 -3.10
N PHE A 174 -2.22 -28.75 -2.73
CA PHE A 174 -1.86 -27.66 -3.63
C PHE A 174 -0.69 -26.85 -3.06
N LEU A 175 0.35 -26.66 -3.87
CA LEU A 175 1.49 -25.82 -3.50
C LEU A 175 1.05 -24.35 -3.53
N TRP A 176 0.99 -23.70 -2.37
CA TRP A 176 0.60 -22.30 -2.25
C TRP A 176 1.77 -21.36 -2.53
N ALA A 177 2.91 -21.60 -1.86
CA ALA A 177 4.06 -20.71 -1.93
C ALA A 177 5.38 -21.48 -1.75
N VAL A 178 6.45 -20.96 -2.36
CA VAL A 178 7.84 -21.39 -2.14
C VAL A 178 8.69 -20.14 -2.04
N ASN A 179 9.12 -19.81 -0.83
CA ASN A 179 9.87 -18.59 -0.56
C ASN A 179 11.27 -18.90 -0.04
N LEU A 180 12.16 -17.92 -0.08
CA LEU A 180 13.41 -18.00 0.68
C LEU A 180 13.08 -18.05 2.17
N HIS A 181 13.56 -19.09 2.85
CA HIS A 181 13.65 -19.08 4.31
C HIS A 181 14.81 -18.17 4.72
N VAL A 182 14.49 -17.05 5.37
CA VAL A 182 15.50 -16.06 5.76
C VAL A 182 16.44 -16.68 6.80
N PRO A 183 17.77 -16.71 6.55
CA PRO A 183 18.73 -17.17 7.54
C PRO A 183 18.62 -16.38 8.84
N ASN A 184 18.89 -17.05 9.97
CA ASN A 184 18.77 -16.42 11.27
C ASN A 184 19.75 -15.24 11.43
N LYS A 185 19.50 -14.36 12.42
CA LYS A 185 20.29 -13.13 12.61
C LYS A 185 21.79 -13.44 12.76
N ALA A 186 22.17 -14.45 13.54
CA ALA A 186 23.57 -14.82 13.74
C ALA A 186 24.30 -15.18 12.43
N GLN A 187 23.67 -15.97 11.57
CA GLN A 187 24.22 -16.32 10.25
C GLN A 187 24.38 -15.09 9.35
N ARG A 188 23.36 -14.21 9.33
CA ARG A 188 23.39 -12.97 8.54
C ARG A 188 24.45 -11.99 9.06
N THR A 189 24.54 -11.79 10.37
CA THR A 189 25.55 -10.91 10.98
C THR A 189 26.96 -11.39 10.64
N ALA A 190 27.25 -12.68 10.81
CA ALA A 190 28.56 -13.24 10.47
C ALA A 190 28.90 -13.06 8.98
N TYR A 191 27.92 -13.23 8.09
CA TYR A 191 28.08 -13.00 6.65
C TYR A 191 28.44 -11.55 6.34
N PHE A 192 27.70 -10.58 6.87
CA PHE A 192 27.95 -9.16 6.60
C PHE A 192 29.22 -8.64 7.27
N GLU A 193 29.59 -9.12 8.46
CA GLU A 193 30.87 -8.79 9.10
C GLU A 193 32.08 -9.28 8.30
N GLN A 194 32.01 -10.50 7.73
CA GLN A 194 33.04 -11.02 6.83
C GLN A 194 33.15 -10.17 5.55
N LEU A 195 32.00 -9.77 5.00
CA LEU A 195 31.95 -8.91 3.81
C LEU A 195 32.57 -7.54 4.09
N MET A 196 32.24 -6.93 5.23
CA MET A 196 32.77 -5.61 5.65
C MET A 196 34.26 -5.65 5.98
N SER A 197 34.74 -6.75 6.58
CA SER A 197 36.18 -6.95 6.86
C SER A 197 37.01 -7.33 5.63
N ARG A 198 36.38 -7.46 4.44
CA ARG A 198 37.01 -7.88 3.17
C ARG A 198 37.75 -9.22 3.26
N GLN A 199 37.32 -10.09 4.17
CA GLN A 199 37.85 -11.44 4.27
C GLN A 199 37.39 -12.25 3.04
N ASN A 200 38.34 -12.84 2.30
CA ASN A 200 38.05 -13.66 1.13
C ASN A 200 38.60 -15.09 1.35
N PRO A 201 37.82 -16.15 1.03
CA PRO A 201 36.44 -16.12 0.54
C PRO A 201 35.41 -15.86 1.65
N VAL A 202 34.37 -15.07 1.37
CA VAL A 202 33.21 -14.90 2.28
C VAL A 202 32.39 -16.19 2.26
N ALA A 203 32.03 -16.71 3.45
CA ALA A 203 31.20 -17.90 3.55
C ALA A 203 29.80 -17.65 2.94
N GLN A 204 29.30 -18.57 2.12
CA GLN A 204 27.96 -18.41 1.53
C GLN A 204 26.87 -18.65 2.59
N LEU A 205 25.80 -17.85 2.53
CA LEU A 205 24.62 -18.07 3.35
C LEU A 205 23.91 -19.37 2.91
N PRO A 206 23.55 -20.26 3.85
CA PRO A 206 22.74 -21.42 3.52
C PRO A 206 21.38 -20.97 3.02
N ARG A 207 20.96 -21.52 1.88
CA ARG A 207 19.70 -21.18 1.22
C ARG A 207 18.72 -22.34 1.36
N PHE A 208 17.66 -22.12 2.12
CA PHE A 208 16.55 -23.05 2.30
C PHE A 208 15.27 -22.41 1.76
N ALA A 209 14.36 -23.23 1.25
CA ALA A 209 13.02 -22.81 0.88
C ALA A 209 12.05 -23.01 2.04
N HIS A 210 11.16 -22.05 2.22
CA HIS A 210 9.97 -22.16 3.05
C HIS A 210 8.78 -22.41 2.12
N ALA A 211 8.30 -23.64 2.10
CA ALA A 211 7.19 -24.07 1.23
C ALA A 211 5.89 -24.15 2.04
N ILE A 212 4.81 -23.57 1.53
CA ILE A 212 3.48 -23.62 2.13
C ILE A 212 2.58 -24.46 1.21
N ILE A 213 1.94 -25.48 1.78
CA ILE A 213 1.10 -26.41 1.05
C ILE A 213 -0.27 -26.45 1.71
N PHE A 214 -1.29 -26.26 0.88
CA PHE A 214 -2.68 -26.51 1.24
C PHE A 214 -2.91 -28.02 1.20
N HIS A 215 -3.17 -28.61 2.37
CA HIS A 215 -3.32 -30.05 2.56
C HIS A 215 -4.63 -30.32 3.31
N PRO A 216 -5.81 -30.11 2.68
CA PRO A 216 -7.11 -30.19 3.37
C PRO A 216 -7.22 -31.44 4.26
N PRO A 217 -7.56 -31.32 5.57
CA PRO A 217 -8.16 -30.16 6.24
C PRO A 217 -7.15 -29.26 7.00
N GLU A 218 -5.89 -29.21 6.58
CA GLU A 218 -4.85 -28.39 7.21
C GLU A 218 -3.93 -27.67 6.22
N ILE A 219 -3.16 -26.70 6.71
CA ILE A 219 -2.06 -26.06 5.97
C ILE A 219 -0.78 -26.58 6.59
N ARG A 220 0.16 -27.01 5.77
CA ARG A 220 1.48 -27.45 6.23
C ARG A 220 2.55 -26.56 5.67
N GLU A 221 3.50 -26.21 6.51
CA GLU A 221 4.67 -25.44 6.12
C GLU A 221 5.93 -26.26 6.30
N TYR A 222 6.77 -26.26 5.28
CA TYR A 222 7.98 -27.07 5.20
C TYR A 222 9.21 -26.18 5.03
N LEU A 223 10.30 -26.60 5.67
CA LEU A 223 11.65 -26.15 5.35
C LEU A 223 12.28 -27.17 4.41
N VAL A 224 12.75 -26.72 3.24
CA VAL A 224 13.33 -27.59 2.22
C VAL A 224 14.71 -27.08 1.84
N GLY A 225 15.75 -27.89 1.96
CA GLY A 225 17.04 -27.47 1.46
C GLY A 225 18.20 -28.44 1.66
N PRO A 226 19.44 -27.98 1.37
CA PRO A 226 19.75 -26.72 0.69
C PRO A 226 19.12 -26.64 -0.71
N MET A 227 18.58 -25.49 -1.13
CA MET A 227 17.74 -25.38 -2.35
C MET A 227 18.44 -25.85 -3.65
N LYS A 228 19.77 -25.73 -3.73
CA LYS A 228 20.57 -26.18 -4.89
C LYS A 228 20.65 -27.71 -5.02
N ALA A 229 20.46 -28.44 -3.92
CA ALA A 229 20.44 -29.89 -3.87
C ALA A 229 19.65 -30.31 -2.62
N PRO A 230 18.30 -30.28 -2.67
CA PRO A 230 17.50 -30.53 -1.48
C PRO A 230 17.69 -31.96 -0.97
N THR A 231 18.19 -32.08 0.25
CA THR A 231 18.38 -33.35 0.96
C THR A 231 17.58 -33.41 2.26
N GLU A 232 17.17 -32.26 2.77
CA GLU A 232 16.42 -32.11 4.01
C GLU A 232 15.04 -31.51 3.70
N ILE A 233 14.01 -32.17 4.20
CA ILE A 233 12.63 -31.66 4.19
C ILE A 233 12.05 -31.84 5.60
N GLN A 234 11.76 -30.72 6.26
CA GLN A 234 11.27 -30.69 7.63
C GLN A 234 9.88 -30.04 7.66
N LEU A 235 8.89 -30.70 8.27
CA LEU A 235 7.62 -30.06 8.62
C LEU A 235 7.85 -29.05 9.75
N LEU A 236 7.64 -27.78 9.50
CA LEU A 236 7.82 -26.70 10.47
C LEU A 236 6.58 -26.50 11.35
N ARG A 237 5.40 -26.45 10.70
CA ARG A 237 4.12 -26.25 11.40
C ARG A 237 2.94 -26.74 10.58
N THR A 238 1.87 -27.03 11.31
CA THR A 238 0.55 -27.37 10.79
C THR A 238 -0.46 -26.37 11.33
N LEU A 239 -1.29 -25.80 10.46
CA LEU A 239 -2.29 -24.79 10.79
C LEU A 239 -3.69 -25.24 10.36
N PRO A 240 -4.76 -24.81 11.05
CA PRO A 240 -6.13 -25.08 10.63
C PRO A 240 -6.43 -24.49 9.23
N TYR A 241 -7.11 -25.24 8.37
CA TYR A 241 -7.31 -24.86 6.96
C TYR A 241 -8.19 -23.64 6.73
N GLN A 242 -9.01 -23.25 7.71
CA GLN A 242 -9.79 -22.01 7.65
C GLN A 242 -8.92 -20.75 7.64
N LYS A 243 -7.66 -20.83 8.10
CA LYS A 243 -6.70 -19.70 8.10
C LYS A 243 -6.08 -19.42 6.73
N ARG A 244 -6.35 -20.25 5.72
CA ARG A 244 -5.76 -20.08 4.39
C ARG A 244 -6.19 -18.74 3.76
N PRO A 245 -5.33 -18.07 3.00
CA PRO A 245 -5.73 -16.98 2.11
C PRO A 245 -6.77 -17.44 1.08
N LEU A 246 -7.49 -16.50 0.48
CA LEU A 246 -8.39 -16.80 -0.64
C LEU A 246 -7.55 -17.06 -1.89
N GLY A 247 -7.48 -18.32 -2.33
CA GLY A 247 -6.78 -18.71 -3.55
C GLY A 247 -7.68 -18.69 -4.78
N THR A 248 -7.08 -18.78 -5.97
CA THR A 248 -7.84 -18.70 -7.25
C THR A 248 -8.82 -19.83 -7.46
N ILE A 249 -8.49 -21.06 -7.04
CA ILE A 249 -9.41 -22.18 -7.13
C ILE A 249 -10.69 -21.89 -6.32
N GLU A 250 -10.54 -21.37 -5.08
CA GLU A 250 -11.66 -21.03 -4.21
C GLU A 250 -12.48 -19.85 -4.76
N TYR A 251 -11.81 -18.81 -5.25
CA TYR A 251 -12.50 -17.66 -5.82
C TYR A 251 -13.22 -17.96 -7.14
N GLU A 252 -12.62 -18.71 -8.07
CA GLU A 252 -13.27 -19.11 -9.33
C GLU A 252 -14.48 -20.03 -9.08
N ALA A 253 -14.41 -20.88 -8.06
CA ALA A 253 -15.57 -21.63 -7.61
C ALA A 253 -16.67 -20.71 -7.04
N LEU A 254 -16.32 -19.65 -6.28
CA LEU A 254 -17.30 -18.66 -5.79
C LEU A 254 -17.95 -17.85 -6.92
N VAL A 255 -17.18 -17.54 -7.97
CA VAL A 255 -17.67 -16.93 -9.21
C VAL A 255 -18.72 -17.83 -9.87
N ASP A 256 -18.44 -19.12 -10.00
CA ASP A 256 -19.41 -20.09 -10.55
C ASP A 256 -20.65 -20.26 -9.66
N PHE A 257 -20.47 -20.30 -8.34
CA PHE A 257 -21.57 -20.31 -7.37
C PHE A 257 -22.49 -19.09 -7.57
N LEU A 258 -21.92 -17.90 -7.75
CA LEU A 258 -22.68 -16.69 -8.04
C LEU A 258 -23.34 -16.69 -9.41
N ALA A 259 -22.78 -17.38 -10.42
CA ALA A 259 -23.45 -17.54 -11.72
C ALA A 259 -24.83 -18.21 -11.58
N ILE A 260 -24.95 -19.19 -10.68
CA ILE A 260 -26.22 -19.88 -10.36
C ILE A 260 -27.23 -18.90 -9.76
N GLN A 261 -26.78 -18.08 -8.80
CA GLN A 261 -27.63 -17.10 -8.13
C GLN A 261 -28.05 -15.98 -9.09
N CYS A 262 -27.10 -15.43 -9.83
CA CYS A 262 -27.30 -14.28 -10.72
C CYS A 262 -28.13 -14.64 -11.96
N THR A 263 -28.12 -15.90 -12.41
CA THR A 263 -29.01 -16.40 -13.47
C THR A 263 -30.48 -16.10 -13.18
N GLN A 264 -30.90 -16.30 -11.93
CA GLN A 264 -32.27 -16.06 -11.49
C GLN A 264 -32.56 -14.56 -11.26
N LEU A 265 -31.53 -13.76 -11.02
CA LEU A 265 -31.61 -12.31 -10.80
C LEU A 265 -31.49 -11.50 -12.10
N ASP A 266 -31.19 -12.12 -13.24
CA ASP A 266 -30.78 -11.42 -14.46
C ASP A 266 -31.79 -10.36 -14.93
N SER A 267 -33.10 -10.68 -14.89
CA SER A 267 -34.15 -9.70 -15.19
C SER A 267 -34.12 -8.46 -14.28
N LEU A 268 -33.85 -8.64 -12.98
CA LEU A 268 -33.68 -7.54 -12.03
C LEU A 268 -32.38 -6.76 -12.34
N LEU A 269 -31.26 -7.46 -12.56
CA LEU A 269 -29.97 -6.82 -12.85
C LEU A 269 -30.03 -5.95 -14.11
N GLN A 270 -30.66 -6.46 -15.17
CA GLN A 270 -30.86 -5.72 -16.41
C GLN A 270 -31.76 -4.49 -16.20
N GLU A 271 -32.84 -4.63 -15.44
CA GLU A 271 -33.74 -3.50 -15.17
C GLU A 271 -33.02 -2.40 -14.37
N VAL A 272 -32.29 -2.78 -13.32
CA VAL A 272 -31.73 -1.82 -12.35
C VAL A 272 -30.42 -1.22 -12.83
N TYR A 273 -29.53 -2.05 -13.38
CA TYR A 273 -28.15 -1.66 -13.71
C TYR A 273 -27.90 -1.57 -15.22
N GLY A 274 -28.87 -1.96 -16.05
CA GLY A 274 -28.65 -2.09 -17.49
C GLY A 274 -27.50 -3.04 -17.82
N ALA A 275 -27.25 -4.03 -16.95
CA ALA A 275 -26.09 -4.91 -17.01
C ALA A 275 -26.47 -6.32 -16.53
N SER A 276 -25.66 -7.30 -16.92
CA SER A 276 -25.84 -8.70 -16.54
C SER A 276 -24.58 -9.27 -15.92
N TYR A 277 -24.73 -10.32 -15.11
CA TYR A 277 -23.58 -11.04 -14.58
C TYR A 277 -22.74 -11.64 -15.72
N PHE A 278 -21.42 -11.53 -15.64
CA PHE A 278 -20.54 -11.81 -16.78
C PHE A 278 -20.56 -13.28 -17.24
N ARG A 279 -20.92 -14.22 -16.37
CA ARG A 279 -21.08 -15.65 -16.71
C ARG A 279 -22.55 -16.00 -16.90
N GLU A 280 -22.88 -16.64 -18.01
CA GLU A 280 -24.25 -17.09 -18.25
C GLU A 280 -24.63 -18.31 -17.43
N VAL A 281 -23.69 -19.25 -17.34
CA VAL A 281 -23.78 -20.52 -16.61
C VAL A 281 -22.47 -20.77 -15.86
N PRO A 282 -22.48 -21.61 -14.82
CA PRO A 282 -21.25 -22.09 -14.19
C PRO A 282 -20.32 -22.78 -15.20
N SER A 283 -19.01 -22.73 -14.94
CA SER A 283 -18.03 -23.41 -15.80
C SER A 283 -18.23 -24.94 -15.82
N ALA A 284 -17.52 -25.61 -16.74
CA ALA A 284 -17.54 -27.07 -16.80
C ALA A 284 -17.06 -27.72 -15.49
N GLN A 285 -16.12 -27.08 -14.79
CA GLN A 285 -15.58 -27.54 -13.51
C GLN A 285 -16.65 -27.60 -12.41
N TRP A 286 -17.67 -26.74 -12.46
CA TRP A 286 -18.83 -26.85 -11.57
C TRP A 286 -19.77 -27.98 -12.02
N ARG A 287 -20.10 -28.01 -13.32
CA ARG A 287 -21.08 -28.95 -13.91
C ARG A 287 -20.66 -30.42 -13.83
N LEU A 288 -19.36 -30.71 -13.88
CA LEU A 288 -18.83 -32.08 -13.81
C LEU A 288 -18.81 -32.66 -12.38
N GLY A 289 -18.95 -31.82 -11.35
CA GLY A 289 -18.85 -32.23 -9.94
C GLY A 289 -20.18 -32.26 -9.17
N SER A 290 -21.29 -31.80 -9.75
CA SER A 290 -22.60 -31.83 -9.11
C SER A 290 -23.30 -33.17 -9.40
N ASN A 291 -23.53 -33.99 -8.36
CA ASN A 291 -24.33 -35.23 -8.45
C ASN A 291 -25.82 -34.98 -8.75
N GLU A 292 -26.27 -33.72 -8.73
CA GLU A 292 -27.57 -33.34 -9.21
C GLU A 292 -27.50 -33.11 -10.72
N GLY A 293 -28.31 -33.86 -11.47
CA GLY A 293 -28.50 -33.67 -12.90
C GLY A 293 -29.01 -32.25 -13.18
N TYR A 294 -28.09 -31.32 -13.37
CA TYR A 294 -28.38 -30.03 -13.97
C TYR A 294 -28.96 -30.32 -15.35
N SER A 295 -30.22 -29.90 -15.52
CA SER A 295 -31.02 -30.22 -16.69
C SER A 295 -30.26 -29.94 -17.98
N THR A 296 -30.41 -30.84 -18.95
CA THR A 296 -29.85 -30.84 -20.31
C THR A 296 -30.21 -29.62 -21.18
N TRP A 297 -30.85 -28.59 -20.62
CA TRP A 297 -31.24 -27.35 -21.29
C TRP A 297 -30.15 -26.26 -21.30
N LEU A 298 -29.03 -26.46 -20.59
CA LEU A 298 -27.90 -25.50 -20.51
C LEU A 298 -26.61 -26.04 -21.14
N SER A 299 -26.75 -26.65 -22.32
CA SER A 299 -25.66 -27.15 -23.18
C SER A 299 -25.00 -26.04 -24.02
N GLY A 300 -24.94 -24.80 -23.51
CA GLY A 300 -24.20 -23.73 -24.17
C GLY A 300 -22.68 -23.91 -24.00
N ASN A 301 -21.92 -23.77 -25.09
CA ASN A 301 -20.55 -23.26 -25.02
C ASN A 301 -20.63 -21.97 -24.20
N GLY A 302 -19.84 -21.83 -23.13
CA GLY A 302 -19.96 -20.73 -22.17
C GLY A 302 -20.03 -19.35 -22.83
N THR A 303 -21.24 -18.88 -23.10
CA THR A 303 -21.55 -17.56 -23.62
C THR A 303 -21.67 -16.59 -22.44
N SER A 304 -21.42 -15.32 -22.70
CA SER A 304 -21.58 -14.29 -21.68
C SER A 304 -22.99 -13.72 -21.77
N ARG A 305 -23.67 -13.50 -20.62
CA ARG A 305 -24.95 -12.73 -20.58
C ARG A 305 -24.74 -11.24 -20.81
N CYS A 306 -23.49 -10.80 -20.80
CA CYS A 306 -23.15 -9.44 -21.13
C CYS A 306 -23.80 -9.04 -22.44
N GLN A 307 -24.45 -7.89 -22.45
CA GLN A 307 -25.24 -7.48 -23.59
C GLN A 307 -24.31 -7.05 -24.72
N THR A 308 -23.89 -7.99 -25.58
CA THR A 308 -22.98 -7.78 -26.72
C THR A 308 -23.42 -6.64 -27.65
N LYS A 309 -24.71 -6.32 -27.69
CA LYS A 309 -25.27 -5.17 -28.40
C LYS A 309 -24.76 -3.82 -27.87
N PHE A 310 -24.48 -3.74 -26.56
CA PHE A 310 -24.02 -2.54 -25.86
C PHE A 310 -22.54 -2.63 -25.44
N ASP A 311 -22.01 -3.84 -25.25
CA ASP A 311 -20.59 -4.09 -25.01
C ASP A 311 -19.80 -4.11 -26.33
N LYS A 312 -19.65 -2.93 -26.94
CA LYS A 312 -18.66 -2.75 -28.01
C LYS A 312 -17.25 -2.84 -27.43
N PRO A 313 -16.25 -3.37 -28.17
CA PRO A 313 -14.86 -3.30 -27.75
C PRO A 313 -14.51 -1.83 -27.46
N ASN A 314 -14.24 -1.52 -26.20
CA ASN A 314 -13.76 -0.21 -25.80
C ASN A 314 -12.54 -0.40 -24.88
N ALA A 315 -11.69 0.61 -24.80
CA ALA A 315 -10.47 0.56 -23.99
C ALA A 315 -10.73 0.46 -22.47
N PHE A 316 -11.95 0.74 -22.04
CA PHE A 316 -12.42 0.76 -20.65
C PHE A 316 -12.94 -0.57 -20.15
N GLY A 317 -13.12 -1.59 -20.99
CA GLY A 317 -13.69 -2.89 -20.59
C GLY A 317 -15.16 -3.05 -20.99
N ARG A 318 -15.94 -3.78 -20.20
CA ARG A 318 -17.32 -4.20 -20.49
C ARG A 318 -18.30 -3.57 -19.49
N PRO A 319 -18.79 -2.34 -19.74
CA PRO A 319 -19.64 -1.61 -18.80
C PRO A 319 -20.99 -2.26 -18.55
N HIS A 320 -21.49 -3.13 -19.44
CA HIS A 320 -22.75 -3.86 -19.24
C HIS A 320 -22.54 -5.28 -18.70
N CYS A 321 -21.32 -5.59 -18.25
CA CYS A 321 -20.96 -6.78 -17.50
C CYS A 321 -20.77 -6.47 -16.02
N LEU A 322 -21.32 -7.31 -15.16
CA LEU A 322 -21.08 -7.30 -13.72
C LEU A 322 -20.17 -8.45 -13.30
N MET A 323 -19.17 -8.16 -12.48
CA MET A 323 -18.26 -9.14 -11.88
C MET A 323 -18.25 -9.03 -10.35
N PRO A 324 -17.99 -10.12 -9.60
CA PRO A 324 -17.99 -10.06 -8.14
C PRO A 324 -16.62 -9.62 -7.59
N THR A 325 -16.66 -8.79 -6.57
CA THR A 325 -15.52 -8.46 -5.70
C THR A 325 -15.81 -8.97 -4.29
N PHE A 326 -14.79 -9.12 -3.45
CA PHE A 326 -14.90 -9.79 -2.16
C PHE A 326 -14.40 -8.90 -1.02
N THR A 327 -14.83 -9.23 0.20
CA THR A 327 -14.32 -8.64 1.44
C THR A 327 -13.45 -9.63 2.21
N SER A 328 -12.46 -9.12 2.92
CA SER A 328 -11.83 -9.76 4.10
C SER A 328 -12.32 -9.06 5.38
N PRO A 329 -12.25 -9.70 6.57
CA PRO A 329 -11.76 -11.05 6.84
C PRO A 329 -12.80 -12.13 6.53
N MET A 330 -12.37 -13.37 6.31
CA MET A 330 -13.31 -14.49 6.03
C MET A 330 -13.77 -15.24 7.28
N THR A 331 -13.11 -15.00 8.41
CA THR A 331 -13.42 -15.60 9.71
C THR A 331 -13.53 -14.49 10.75
N THR A 332 -14.57 -14.51 11.58
CA THR A 332 -14.82 -13.49 12.60
C THR A 332 -15.00 -14.12 13.97
N HIS A 333 -14.90 -13.33 15.05
CA HIS A 333 -15.16 -13.82 16.41
C HIS A 333 -16.60 -14.32 16.60
N GLU A 334 -17.56 -13.79 15.84
CA GLU A 334 -18.96 -14.22 15.89
C GLU A 334 -19.16 -15.63 15.31
N ALA A 335 -18.29 -16.05 14.40
CA ALA A 335 -18.37 -17.35 13.74
C ALA A 335 -16.95 -17.88 13.44
N PRO A 336 -16.17 -18.26 14.47
CA PRO A 336 -14.75 -18.62 14.33
C PRO A 336 -14.54 -19.91 13.52
N ASP A 337 -15.53 -20.79 13.50
CA ASP A 337 -15.53 -22.06 12.75
C ASP A 337 -16.18 -21.92 11.36
N ARG A 338 -16.59 -20.72 10.95
CA ARG A 338 -17.21 -20.48 9.65
C ARG A 338 -16.34 -19.58 8.80
N ARG A 339 -16.25 -19.92 7.52
CA ARG A 339 -15.61 -19.11 6.49
C ARG A 339 -16.69 -18.45 5.65
N ARG A 340 -16.89 -17.15 5.85
CA ARG A 340 -17.95 -16.36 5.22
C ARG A 340 -17.40 -15.05 4.70
N MET A 341 -17.90 -14.60 3.56
CA MET A 341 -17.52 -13.32 2.98
C MET A 341 -18.70 -12.63 2.30
N TRP A 342 -18.61 -11.31 2.21
CA TRP A 342 -19.47 -10.53 1.33
C TRP A 342 -18.86 -10.46 -0.07
N LEU A 343 -19.67 -10.80 -1.07
CA LEU A 343 -19.37 -10.60 -2.47
C LEU A 343 -20.24 -9.46 -3.00
N ARG A 344 -19.64 -8.41 -3.60
CA ARG A 344 -20.38 -7.29 -4.21
C ARG A 344 -20.14 -7.25 -5.71
N LEU A 345 -21.19 -7.06 -6.49
CA LEU A 345 -21.05 -6.89 -7.92
C LEU A 345 -20.51 -5.49 -8.27
N MET A 346 -19.69 -5.44 -9.31
CA MET A 346 -19.07 -4.24 -9.88
C MET A 346 -19.19 -4.28 -11.40
N HIS A 347 -19.24 -3.13 -12.05
CA HIS A 347 -19.06 -3.08 -13.50
C HIS A 347 -17.64 -3.51 -13.88
N GLN A 348 -17.52 -4.35 -14.92
CA GLN A 348 -16.23 -4.87 -15.38
C GLN A 348 -15.52 -3.85 -16.28
N VAL A 349 -15.03 -2.77 -15.68
CA VAL A 349 -14.30 -1.70 -16.37
C VAL A 349 -12.95 -1.42 -15.71
N ILE A 350 -12.07 -0.67 -16.39
CA ILE A 350 -10.87 -0.12 -15.73
C ILE A 350 -11.29 0.69 -14.50
N ALA A 351 -10.50 0.61 -13.43
CA ALA A 351 -10.87 1.16 -12.13
C ALA A 351 -12.21 0.65 -11.58
N PHE A 352 -12.57 -0.63 -11.83
CA PHE A 352 -13.84 -1.24 -11.43
C PHE A 352 -14.27 -1.02 -9.96
N ILE A 353 -13.31 -0.84 -9.03
CA ILE A 353 -13.59 -0.56 -7.61
C ILE A 353 -14.39 0.74 -7.45
N GLN A 354 -14.31 1.64 -8.42
CA GLN A 354 -15.06 2.89 -8.46
C GLN A 354 -16.43 2.77 -9.14
N HIS A 355 -16.78 1.60 -9.66
CA HIS A 355 -18.06 1.33 -10.31
C HIS A 355 -18.86 0.22 -9.59
N PRO A 356 -19.15 0.36 -8.29
CA PRO A 356 -19.94 -0.61 -7.55
C PRO A 356 -21.41 -0.56 -7.91
N VAL A 357 -22.09 -1.69 -7.79
CA VAL A 357 -23.56 -1.75 -7.71
C VAL A 357 -24.01 -2.12 -6.30
N ASP A 358 -25.24 -1.74 -5.94
CA ASP A 358 -25.83 -1.91 -4.61
C ASP A 358 -26.53 -3.26 -4.44
N ILE A 359 -25.87 -4.34 -4.88
CA ILE A 359 -26.23 -5.74 -4.60
C ILE A 359 -25.04 -6.51 -4.05
N GLN A 360 -25.25 -7.20 -2.93
CA GLN A 360 -24.20 -7.89 -2.18
C GLN A 360 -24.71 -9.25 -1.68
N PHE A 361 -23.84 -10.26 -1.69
CA PHE A 361 -24.14 -11.65 -1.35
C PHE A 361 -23.27 -12.08 -0.19
N TYR A 362 -23.87 -12.51 0.92
CA TYR A 362 -23.14 -13.11 2.02
C TYR A 362 -23.13 -14.62 1.85
N VAL A 363 -21.96 -15.18 1.55
CA VAL A 363 -21.80 -16.59 1.18
C VAL A 363 -21.03 -17.32 2.28
N ASP A 364 -21.52 -18.51 2.64
CA ASP A 364 -20.79 -19.45 3.48
C ASP A 364 -20.11 -20.48 2.59
N HIS A 365 -18.77 -20.48 2.63
CA HIS A 365 -17.90 -21.34 1.85
C HIS A 365 -16.92 -22.10 2.77
N THR A 366 -17.41 -22.45 3.96
CA THR A 366 -16.63 -23.17 4.99
C THR A 366 -16.17 -24.53 4.50
N SER A 367 -17.07 -25.28 3.84
CA SER A 367 -16.77 -26.61 3.31
C SER A 367 -15.77 -26.53 2.16
N VAL A 368 -14.89 -27.52 2.06
CA VAL A 368 -14.07 -27.72 0.84
C VAL A 368 -14.87 -28.35 -0.30
N ASP A 369 -16.11 -28.78 -0.03
CA ASP A 369 -17.06 -29.19 -1.06
C ASP A 369 -17.95 -28.02 -1.48
N PRO A 370 -17.80 -27.48 -2.70
CA PRO A 370 -18.59 -26.35 -3.16
C PRO A 370 -20.09 -26.64 -3.28
N ASN A 371 -20.52 -27.91 -3.28
CA ASN A 371 -21.94 -28.27 -3.25
C ASN A 371 -22.59 -28.03 -1.88
N GLU A 372 -21.79 -27.92 -0.82
CA GLU A 372 -22.27 -27.62 0.54
C GLU A 372 -22.30 -26.10 0.83
N TRP A 373 -21.87 -25.29 -0.13
CA TRP A 373 -21.91 -23.84 -0.01
C TRP A 373 -23.33 -23.32 -0.12
N PHE A 374 -23.63 -22.25 0.60
CA PHE A 374 -24.95 -21.64 0.55
C PHE A 374 -24.92 -20.14 0.74
N LEU A 375 -25.95 -19.50 0.20
CA LEU A 375 -26.21 -18.09 0.38
C LEU A 375 -26.84 -17.87 1.76
N VAL A 376 -26.14 -17.14 2.63
CA VAL A 376 -26.65 -16.79 3.96
C VAL A 376 -27.71 -15.69 3.85
N GLN A 377 -27.43 -14.66 3.05
CA GLN A 377 -28.34 -13.54 2.77
C GLN A 377 -27.86 -12.71 1.58
N ILE A 378 -28.78 -11.91 1.03
CA ILE A 378 -28.52 -10.88 0.02
C ILE A 378 -28.83 -9.53 0.65
N TRP A 379 -27.96 -8.55 0.44
CA TRP A 379 -28.27 -7.15 0.67
C TRP A 379 -28.50 -6.46 -0.68
N PHE A 380 -29.64 -5.78 -0.83
CA PHE A 380 -30.01 -5.07 -2.06
C PHE A 380 -30.69 -3.74 -1.74
N GLN A 381 -30.10 -2.64 -2.19
CA GLN A 381 -30.58 -1.25 -2.03
C GLN A 381 -31.10 -0.88 -0.63
N GLY A 382 -30.48 -1.42 0.43
CA GLY A 382 -30.85 -1.16 1.83
C GLY A 382 -31.62 -2.25 2.55
N HIS A 383 -32.05 -3.30 1.84
CA HIS A 383 -32.86 -4.38 2.40
C HIS A 383 -32.13 -5.71 2.38
N PHE A 384 -32.43 -6.57 3.37
CA PHE A 384 -31.88 -7.92 3.47
C PHE A 384 -32.90 -8.97 3.02
N TYR A 385 -32.42 -9.97 2.30
CA TYR A 385 -33.23 -11.08 1.78
C TYR A 385 -32.55 -12.41 2.09
N LYS A 386 -33.32 -13.38 2.58
CA LYS A 386 -32.82 -14.74 2.91
C LYS A 386 -32.45 -15.59 1.68
N SER A 387 -32.94 -15.25 0.49
CA SER A 387 -32.67 -16.01 -0.74
C SER A 387 -32.95 -15.18 -1.99
N VAL A 388 -32.46 -15.65 -3.14
CA VAL A 388 -32.79 -15.07 -4.45
C VAL A 388 -34.29 -15.08 -4.70
N GLY A 389 -34.97 -16.17 -4.39
CA GLY A 389 -36.43 -16.27 -4.54
C GLY A 389 -37.19 -15.24 -3.69
N HIS A 390 -36.72 -14.95 -2.46
CA HIS A 390 -37.31 -13.92 -1.61
C HIS A 390 -37.13 -12.52 -2.20
N LEU A 391 -35.94 -12.18 -2.69
CA LEU A 391 -35.68 -10.91 -3.37
C LEU A 391 -36.53 -10.76 -4.63
N MET A 392 -36.56 -11.78 -5.49
CA MET A 392 -37.33 -11.73 -6.74
C MET A 392 -38.83 -11.62 -6.50
N LYS A 393 -39.36 -12.27 -5.45
CA LYS A 393 -40.75 -12.10 -5.04
C LYS A 393 -41.01 -10.67 -4.58
N ALA A 394 -40.19 -10.14 -3.67
CA ALA A 394 -40.35 -8.78 -3.16
C ALA A 394 -40.28 -7.72 -4.27
N TRP A 395 -39.41 -7.93 -5.27
CA TRP A 395 -39.31 -7.07 -6.45
C TRP A 395 -40.55 -7.15 -7.35
N LYS A 396 -41.00 -8.37 -7.70
CA LYS A 396 -42.21 -8.57 -8.53
C LYS A 396 -43.48 -8.02 -7.86
N ASP A 397 -43.58 -8.20 -6.54
CA ASP A 397 -44.68 -7.70 -5.71
C ASP A 397 -44.56 -6.20 -5.41
N ARG A 398 -43.50 -5.52 -5.90
CA ARG A 398 -43.20 -4.09 -5.71
C ARG A 398 -43.20 -3.67 -4.23
N GLN A 399 -42.65 -4.51 -3.36
CA GLN A 399 -42.61 -4.27 -1.91
C GLN A 399 -41.66 -3.14 -1.50
N PHE A 400 -40.79 -2.68 -2.41
CA PHE A 400 -39.88 -1.57 -2.19
C PHE A 400 -39.69 -0.79 -3.50
N ARG A 401 -39.24 0.46 -3.38
CA ARG A 401 -38.96 1.30 -4.54
C ARG A 401 -37.56 0.99 -5.08
N VAL A 402 -37.51 0.40 -6.27
CA VAL A 402 -36.28 0.19 -7.03
C VAL A 402 -35.67 1.54 -7.45
N ARG A 403 -34.36 1.70 -7.27
CA ARG A 403 -33.59 2.85 -7.74
C ARG A 403 -32.68 2.40 -8.89
N TYR A 404 -32.97 2.90 -10.09
CA TYR A 404 -32.16 2.63 -11.28
C TYR A 404 -30.77 3.26 -11.16
N ARG A 405 -29.76 2.47 -11.48
CA ARG A 405 -28.35 2.87 -11.40
C ARG A 405 -27.53 2.25 -12.54
N PRO A 406 -27.78 2.66 -13.79
CA PRO A 406 -26.98 2.19 -14.91
C PRO A 406 -25.52 2.65 -14.78
N PHE A 407 -24.65 2.04 -15.58
CA PHE A 407 -23.24 2.42 -15.65
C PHE A 407 -23.07 3.93 -15.89
N ALA A 408 -22.24 4.56 -15.06
CA ALA A 408 -21.80 5.95 -15.20
C ALA A 408 -20.27 5.99 -15.31
N ASN A 409 -19.76 6.65 -16.35
CA ASN A 409 -18.32 6.87 -16.52
C ASN A 409 -17.89 8.10 -15.70
N LEU A 410 -17.14 7.85 -14.62
CA LEU A 410 -16.67 8.88 -13.69
C LEU A 410 -15.57 9.79 -14.27
N TYR A 411 -14.88 9.34 -15.32
CA TYR A 411 -13.67 10.02 -15.82
C TYR A 411 -13.89 10.88 -17.06
N GLY A 412 -15.13 10.96 -17.57
CA GLY A 412 -15.45 11.75 -18.76
C GLY A 412 -14.69 11.34 -20.03
N GLY A 413 -14.95 12.04 -21.13
CA GLY A 413 -14.43 11.68 -22.46
C GLY A 413 -12.97 12.06 -22.74
N ASP A 414 -12.31 12.83 -21.87
CA ASP A 414 -11.05 13.50 -22.21
C ASP A 414 -9.79 12.86 -21.59
N ILE A 415 -9.89 12.10 -20.49
CA ILE A 415 -8.71 11.42 -19.88
C ILE A 415 -8.50 10.02 -20.47
N PHE A 416 -9.57 9.37 -20.92
CA PHE A 416 -9.52 7.96 -21.36
C PHE A 416 -10.29 7.69 -22.66
N GLY A 417 -10.84 8.72 -23.32
CA GLY A 417 -11.66 8.60 -24.54
C GLY A 417 -13.18 8.64 -24.29
N LYS A 418 -13.97 8.84 -25.33
CA LYS A 418 -15.45 8.81 -25.26
C LYS A 418 -15.96 7.38 -25.37
N THR A 419 -17.18 7.16 -24.88
CA THR A 419 -17.91 5.90 -25.06
C THR A 419 -18.07 5.59 -26.56
N GLY A 420 -17.31 4.62 -27.06
CA GLY A 420 -17.31 4.20 -28.46
C GLY A 420 -15.98 4.36 -29.18
N ASP A 421 -14.98 5.00 -28.56
CA ASP A 421 -13.64 5.15 -29.14
C ASP A 421 -12.90 3.79 -29.11
N THR A 422 -12.26 3.47 -30.23
CA THR A 422 -11.38 2.30 -30.36
C THR A 422 -10.00 2.57 -29.71
N LEU A 423 -9.27 1.51 -29.34
CA LEU A 423 -7.92 1.64 -28.76
C LEU A 423 -6.94 2.41 -29.67
N GLU A 424 -7.18 2.47 -30.99
CA GLU A 424 -6.37 3.22 -31.94
C GLU A 424 -6.67 4.73 -31.95
N GLU A 425 -7.86 5.14 -31.47
CA GLU A 425 -8.29 6.55 -31.40
C GLU A 425 -7.81 7.25 -30.13
N ILE A 426 -7.42 6.47 -29.10
CA ILE A 426 -6.76 6.96 -27.87
C ILE A 426 -5.28 7.16 -28.18
N ASN A 427 -4.98 8.12 -29.04
CA ASN A 427 -3.62 8.60 -29.26
C ASN A 427 -3.38 9.75 -28.26
N PRO A 428 -2.46 9.63 -27.28
CA PRO A 428 -2.20 10.70 -26.30
C PRO A 428 -1.58 11.97 -26.90
N THR A 429 -1.52 12.06 -28.24
CA THR A 429 -0.94 13.18 -28.99
C THR A 429 -1.97 14.02 -29.75
N SER A 430 -3.28 13.83 -29.56
CA SER A 430 -4.26 14.63 -30.31
C SER A 430 -4.26 16.10 -29.83
N LYS A 431 -3.75 16.96 -30.72
CA LYS A 431 -3.85 18.42 -30.62
C LYS A 431 -5.32 18.81 -30.41
N SER A 432 -5.56 19.64 -29.41
CA SER A 432 -6.84 20.26 -29.15
C SER A 432 -7.32 21.06 -30.37
N SER A 433 -8.20 20.46 -31.16
CA SER A 433 -9.03 21.18 -32.13
C SER A 433 -10.38 21.45 -31.48
N GLY A 434 -10.84 22.69 -31.59
CA GLY A 434 -11.84 23.26 -30.69
C GLY A 434 -13.29 22.78 -30.84
N SER A 435 -14.01 23.05 -29.75
CA SER A 435 -15.48 23.10 -29.56
C SER A 435 -16.17 21.76 -29.24
N LYS A 436 -17.18 21.69 -28.37
CA LYS A 436 -18.08 22.70 -27.80
C LYS A 436 -18.22 22.52 -26.29
N LYS A 437 -18.30 23.64 -25.57
CA LYS A 437 -18.61 23.68 -24.13
C LYS A 437 -20.01 23.08 -23.88
N SER A 438 -20.09 21.96 -23.17
CA SER A 438 -21.29 21.64 -22.39
C SER A 438 -21.09 22.17 -20.97
N SER A 439 -22.02 23.01 -20.58
CA SER A 439 -22.15 23.77 -19.33
C SER A 439 -21.73 23.04 -18.05
N PHE A 440 -20.50 23.28 -17.61
CA PHE A 440 -20.16 23.38 -16.18
C PHE A 440 -19.99 24.87 -15.87
N LEU A 441 -21.08 25.59 -15.60
CA LEU A 441 -21.02 27.01 -15.26
C LEU A 441 -21.81 27.27 -13.99
N GLY A 442 -21.08 27.53 -12.92
CA GLY A 442 -21.68 27.95 -11.66
C GLY A 442 -20.73 28.19 -10.48
N SER A 443 -19.45 28.49 -10.66
CA SER A 443 -18.70 29.12 -9.56
C SER A 443 -17.68 30.16 -10.05
N GLN A 444 -17.91 31.40 -9.65
CA GLN A 444 -17.02 32.56 -9.85
C GLN A 444 -15.62 32.32 -9.22
N TRP A 445 -15.52 31.35 -8.31
CA TRP A 445 -14.28 30.85 -7.69
C TRP A 445 -13.29 30.27 -8.71
N MET A 446 -13.75 29.48 -9.69
CA MET A 446 -12.86 28.85 -10.67
C MET A 446 -12.27 29.86 -11.67
N LYS A 447 -12.99 30.95 -11.95
CA LYS A 447 -12.46 32.07 -12.77
C LYS A 447 -11.35 32.84 -12.07
N ASN A 448 -11.38 32.92 -10.73
CA ASN A 448 -10.30 33.56 -9.96
C ASN A 448 -9.07 32.64 -9.83
N LEU A 449 -9.23 31.32 -9.86
CA LEU A 449 -8.10 30.37 -9.92
C LEU A 449 -7.46 30.29 -11.32
N LEU A 450 -8.27 30.36 -12.38
CA LEU A 450 -7.80 30.26 -13.78
C LEU A 450 -7.31 31.60 -14.37
N GLY A 451 -7.58 32.72 -13.69
CA GLY A 451 -7.13 34.06 -14.11
C GLY A 451 -5.66 34.39 -13.80
N ARG A 452 -4.92 33.49 -13.13
CA ARG A 452 -3.52 33.72 -12.72
C ARG A 452 -2.62 32.52 -12.98
N THR A 453 -2.51 32.06 -14.22
CA THR A 453 -1.30 31.38 -14.73
C THR A 453 -1.36 31.26 -16.25
N LYS A 454 -1.07 32.36 -16.97
CA LYS A 454 -0.28 32.20 -18.20
C LYS A 454 1.15 31.89 -17.75
N ARG A 455 1.42 30.63 -17.39
CA ARG A 455 2.79 30.14 -17.27
C ARG A 455 3.24 29.73 -18.67
N ASP A 456 4.39 30.25 -19.02
CA ASP A 456 5.17 30.02 -20.21
C ASP A 456 5.27 28.52 -20.53
N THR A 457 4.75 28.09 -21.69
CA THR A 457 4.82 26.70 -22.18
C THR A 457 6.20 26.36 -22.74
N THR A 458 7.26 27.03 -22.29
CA THR A 458 8.66 26.79 -22.66
C THR A 458 9.52 26.26 -21.51
N GLN A 459 8.94 25.99 -20.33
CA GLN A 459 9.67 25.28 -19.27
C GLN A 459 9.50 23.77 -19.44
N THR A 460 10.58 23.13 -19.89
CA THR A 460 10.85 21.70 -19.71
C THR A 460 10.47 21.30 -18.27
N PRO A 461 9.82 20.15 -18.03
CA PRO A 461 9.55 19.68 -16.67
C PRO A 461 10.85 19.72 -15.86
N GLY A 462 10.84 20.54 -14.80
CA GLY A 462 12.01 20.77 -13.96
C GLY A 462 12.32 19.52 -13.14
N GLN A 463 13.12 18.62 -13.70
CA GLN A 463 13.93 17.65 -12.96
C GLN A 463 15.26 17.50 -13.69
N THR A 464 16.27 18.27 -13.29
CA THR A 464 17.65 17.87 -13.50
C THR A 464 17.99 16.76 -12.50
N SER A 465 17.48 15.55 -12.75
CA SER A 465 18.23 14.35 -12.37
C SER A 465 19.45 14.36 -13.28
N GLU A 466 20.56 14.85 -12.78
CA GLU A 466 21.79 14.86 -13.56
C GLU A 466 22.15 13.41 -13.91
N LYS A 467 22.40 13.15 -15.20
CA LYS A 467 23.15 11.96 -15.61
C LYS A 467 24.41 11.89 -14.75
N PRO A 468 24.84 10.70 -14.29
CA PRO A 468 26.09 10.58 -13.54
C PRO A 468 27.22 11.21 -14.35
N SER A 469 27.71 12.37 -13.91
CA SER A 469 28.93 12.96 -14.46
C SER A 469 30.12 12.10 -14.03
N VAL A 470 31.29 12.32 -14.63
CA VAL A 470 32.51 11.56 -14.34
C VAL A 470 32.91 11.61 -12.84
N ASP A 471 32.41 12.60 -12.07
CA ASP A 471 32.56 12.68 -10.61
C ASP A 471 31.64 11.72 -9.81
N ASN A 472 30.56 11.20 -10.40
CA ASN A 472 29.63 10.27 -9.74
C ASN A 472 30.14 8.82 -9.66
N ALA A 473 31.11 8.43 -10.50
CA ALA A 473 31.60 7.05 -10.56
C ALA A 473 32.25 6.57 -9.24
N ASN A 474 32.70 7.50 -8.38
CA ASN A 474 33.28 7.17 -7.08
C ASN A 474 32.27 7.11 -5.92
N ARG A 475 31.09 7.75 -6.04
CA ARG A 475 30.12 7.86 -4.93
C ARG A 475 29.15 6.68 -4.86
N LEU A 476 28.69 6.17 -5.99
CA LEU A 476 27.75 5.05 -6.06
C LEU A 476 28.45 3.83 -6.66
N ARG A 477 28.47 2.72 -5.93
CA ARG A 477 28.98 1.43 -6.39
C ARG A 477 27.93 0.37 -6.12
N ILE A 478 27.61 -0.40 -7.14
CA ILE A 478 26.60 -1.45 -7.08
C ILE A 478 27.27 -2.75 -7.48
N LYS A 479 27.02 -3.80 -6.69
CA LYS A 479 27.39 -5.17 -7.03
C LYS A 479 26.28 -6.11 -6.59
N ASN A 480 25.55 -6.67 -7.54
CA ASN A 480 24.37 -7.48 -7.31
C ASN A 480 23.34 -6.68 -6.52
N ARG A 481 23.04 -7.10 -5.28
CA ARG A 481 22.15 -6.41 -4.34
C ARG A 481 22.88 -5.54 -3.31
N HIS A 482 24.21 -5.47 -3.38
CA HIS A 482 25.04 -4.67 -2.50
C HIS A 482 25.18 -3.27 -3.09
N VAL A 483 24.85 -2.25 -2.29
CA VAL A 483 24.94 -0.85 -2.67
C VAL A 483 25.85 -0.14 -1.68
N LYS A 484 26.86 0.54 -2.22
CA LYS A 484 27.69 1.49 -1.50
C LYS A 484 27.45 2.89 -2.06
N TYR A 485 27.03 3.81 -1.20
CA TYR A 485 26.72 5.18 -1.58
C TYR A 485 27.29 6.18 -0.57
N ASP A 486 28.27 6.96 -1.00
CA ASP A 486 29.02 7.85 -0.11
C ASP A 486 29.55 7.05 1.10
N LEU A 487 29.07 7.34 2.32
CA LEU A 487 29.40 6.61 3.54
C LEU A 487 28.46 5.42 3.83
N TRP A 488 27.38 5.24 3.08
CA TRP A 488 26.45 4.12 3.25
C TRP A 488 26.94 2.84 2.59
N ASP A 489 26.67 1.71 3.25
CA ASP A 489 26.88 0.36 2.74
C ASP A 489 25.70 -0.54 3.18
N PHE A 490 24.97 -1.13 2.24
CA PHE A 490 23.78 -1.93 2.56
C PHE A 490 23.43 -2.95 1.48
N HIS A 491 22.62 -3.94 1.85
CA HIS A 491 22.00 -4.88 0.92
C HIS A 491 20.49 -4.72 0.91
N PHE A 492 19.85 -4.93 -0.23
CA PHE A 492 18.40 -4.95 -0.33
C PHE A 492 17.88 -6.21 -1.04
N THR A 493 16.61 -6.53 -0.85
CA THR A 493 15.88 -7.60 -1.54
C THR A 493 14.40 -7.23 -1.57
N VAL A 494 13.61 -7.96 -2.37
CA VAL A 494 12.15 -7.90 -2.33
C VAL A 494 11.63 -9.27 -1.91
N ARG A 495 10.90 -9.29 -0.79
CA ARG A 495 10.24 -10.49 -0.24
C ARG A 495 8.85 -10.60 -0.81
N ARG A 496 8.40 -11.82 -1.14
CA ARG A 496 7.04 -12.05 -1.66
C ARG A 496 5.95 -11.44 -0.79
N ASP A 497 6.00 -11.68 0.52
CA ASP A 497 4.88 -11.31 1.38
C ASP A 497 4.96 -9.84 1.85
N THR A 498 6.18 -9.33 2.07
CA THR A 498 6.41 -8.05 2.75
C THR A 498 7.09 -6.96 1.91
N GLY A 499 7.46 -7.25 0.67
CA GLY A 499 8.03 -6.27 -0.25
C GLY A 499 9.49 -5.93 0.04
N LEU A 500 9.86 -4.66 -0.19
CA LEU A 500 11.23 -4.16 -0.11
C LEU A 500 11.83 -4.29 1.30
N ARG A 501 13.04 -4.84 1.40
CA ARG A 501 13.73 -5.09 2.66
C ARG A 501 15.24 -4.88 2.55
N PHE A 502 15.85 -4.45 3.64
CA PHE A 502 17.25 -4.11 3.77
C PHE A 502 17.93 -4.96 4.84
N TYR A 503 19.21 -5.27 4.61
CA TYR A 503 20.03 -6.09 5.48
C TYR A 503 21.46 -5.55 5.55
N GLY A 504 22.07 -5.69 6.73
CA GLY A 504 23.47 -5.30 6.96
C GLY A 504 23.74 -3.86 6.52
N VAL A 505 23.08 -2.89 7.17
CA VAL A 505 23.20 -1.46 6.87
C VAL A 505 24.27 -0.84 7.76
N TYR A 506 25.27 -0.26 7.13
CA TYR A 506 26.38 0.43 7.76
C TYR A 506 26.45 1.88 7.28
N PHE A 507 26.92 2.76 8.16
CA PHE A 507 27.27 4.14 7.84
C PHE A 507 28.70 4.40 8.31
N ASP A 508 29.56 4.82 7.38
CA ASP A 508 31.01 4.99 7.59
C ASP A 508 31.68 3.76 8.22
N GLY A 509 31.27 2.56 7.78
CA GLY A 509 31.75 1.28 8.30
C GLY A 509 31.22 0.88 9.69
N ILE A 510 30.38 1.71 10.31
CA ILE A 510 29.74 1.42 11.60
C ILE A 510 28.37 0.79 11.36
N SER A 511 28.07 -0.32 12.06
CA SER A 511 26.76 -0.97 11.99
C SER A 511 25.66 -0.05 12.53
N ILE A 512 24.54 0.03 11.81
CA ILE A 512 23.35 0.82 12.17
C ILE A 512 22.12 -0.07 12.29
N LEU A 513 21.87 -0.94 11.30
CA LEU A 513 20.64 -1.72 11.18
C LEU A 513 20.94 -3.10 10.59
N ALA A 514 20.62 -4.17 11.32
CA ALA A 514 20.81 -5.53 10.83
C ALA A 514 19.73 -5.94 9.81
N GLU A 515 18.51 -5.45 10.00
CA GLU A 515 17.36 -5.70 9.13
C GLU A 515 16.35 -4.54 9.22
N GLY A 516 15.84 -4.10 8.08
CA GLY A 516 14.81 -3.06 8.01
C GLY A 516 13.84 -3.26 6.87
N GLY A 517 12.54 -3.10 7.10
CA GLY A 517 11.54 -3.17 6.05
C GLY A 517 10.12 -3.19 6.59
N MET A 518 9.14 -3.10 5.70
CA MET A 518 7.73 -3.24 6.08
C MET A 518 7.45 -4.69 6.48
N ASP A 519 6.66 -4.90 7.53
CA ASP A 519 6.18 -6.22 7.95
C ASP A 519 4.70 -6.43 7.61
N GLU A 520 3.88 -5.38 7.61
CA GLU A 520 2.45 -5.45 7.25
C GLU A 520 1.93 -4.07 6.83
N THR A 521 0.87 -4.05 6.05
CA THR A 521 -0.02 -2.89 5.96
C THR A 521 -1.48 -3.32 6.11
N ALA A 522 -2.23 -2.54 6.87
CA ALA A 522 -3.65 -2.77 7.10
C ALA A 522 -4.46 -1.59 6.56
N THR A 523 -5.52 -1.89 5.82
CA THR A 523 -6.51 -0.88 5.40
C THR A 523 -7.88 -1.27 5.94
N VAL A 524 -8.43 -0.44 6.83
CA VAL A 524 -9.73 -0.66 7.47
C VAL A 524 -10.75 0.33 6.90
N TYR A 525 -11.92 -0.15 6.50
CA TYR A 525 -12.99 0.67 5.90
C TYR A 525 -14.22 0.76 6.80
N TRP A 526 -15.01 1.81 6.59
CA TRP A 526 -16.32 1.98 7.23
C TRP A 526 -17.35 2.45 6.23
N GLY A 527 -18.55 1.89 6.24
CA GLY A 527 -19.63 2.35 5.39
C GLY A 527 -21.00 1.96 5.87
N TRP A 528 -22.01 2.38 5.11
CA TRP A 528 -23.39 1.99 5.39
C TRP A 528 -23.71 0.57 4.96
N THR A 529 -23.09 0.09 3.88
CA THR A 529 -23.38 -1.23 3.34
C THR A 529 -22.63 -2.33 4.09
N PRO A 530 -23.16 -3.56 4.14
CA PRO A 530 -22.49 -4.67 4.81
C PRO A 530 -21.07 -4.92 4.28
N PHE A 531 -20.86 -4.81 2.96
CA PHE A 531 -19.55 -4.94 2.33
C PHE A 531 -18.51 -3.99 2.95
N MET A 532 -18.82 -2.69 3.03
CA MET A 532 -17.87 -1.71 3.60
C MET A 532 -17.66 -1.85 5.09
N ARG A 533 -18.69 -2.26 5.85
CA ARG A 533 -18.56 -2.52 7.29
C ARG A 533 -17.68 -3.73 7.60
N HIS A 534 -17.62 -4.66 6.66
CA HIS A 534 -16.88 -5.90 6.82
C HIS A 534 -15.43 -5.78 6.33
N LEU A 535 -15.15 -4.87 5.40
CA LEU A 535 -13.87 -4.77 4.70
C LEU A 535 -12.73 -4.26 5.60
N THR A 536 -11.91 -5.21 6.07
CA THR A 536 -10.60 -4.98 6.68
C THR A 536 -9.56 -5.80 5.93
N SER A 537 -8.61 -5.15 5.29
CA SER A 537 -7.56 -5.78 4.48
C SER A 537 -6.24 -5.82 5.26
N LEU A 538 -5.62 -7.01 5.33
CA LEU A 538 -4.25 -7.22 5.79
C LEU A 538 -3.43 -7.68 4.59
N GLU A 539 -2.60 -6.81 4.04
CA GLU A 539 -2.14 -6.96 2.66
C GLU A 539 -1.10 -8.08 2.48
N THR A 540 -0.36 -8.46 3.53
CA THR A 540 0.59 -9.60 3.45
C THR A 540 -0.09 -10.92 3.11
N MET A 541 -1.39 -11.06 3.36
CA MET A 541 -2.14 -12.27 2.99
C MET A 541 -2.23 -12.47 1.46
N PHE A 542 -2.14 -11.37 0.71
CA PHE A 542 -2.12 -11.35 -0.76
C PHE A 542 -0.69 -11.35 -1.30
N GLY A 543 0.23 -10.76 -0.54
CA GLY A 543 1.64 -10.68 -0.84
C GLY A 543 2.01 -9.32 -1.41
N VAL A 544 2.55 -8.44 -0.58
CA VAL A 544 2.90 -7.07 -0.99
C VAL A 544 4.00 -7.06 -2.05
N GLY A 545 4.99 -7.94 -1.92
CA GLY A 545 5.99 -8.14 -2.96
C GLY A 545 5.44 -8.87 -4.18
N ALA A 546 4.56 -9.87 -3.99
CA ALA A 546 3.91 -10.58 -5.10
C ALA A 546 3.05 -9.66 -5.99
N MET A 547 2.67 -8.50 -5.46
CA MET A 547 1.93 -7.43 -6.13
C MET A 547 2.82 -6.30 -6.67
N ALA A 548 4.12 -6.55 -6.81
CA ALA A 548 5.07 -5.60 -7.38
C ALA A 548 4.67 -5.15 -8.79
N SER A 549 4.65 -3.84 -9.01
CA SER A 549 4.47 -3.26 -10.34
C SER A 549 5.82 -3.15 -11.04
N GLU A 550 5.84 -3.34 -12.36
CA GLU A 550 7.01 -2.98 -13.15
C GLU A 550 7.08 -1.45 -13.27
N LEU A 551 8.19 -0.86 -12.81
CA LEU A 551 8.37 0.58 -12.75
C LEU A 551 8.61 1.19 -14.14
N ALA A 552 7.88 2.25 -14.46
CA ALA A 552 7.98 2.97 -15.72
C ALA A 552 9.08 4.04 -15.69
N PRO A 553 10.14 3.94 -16.52
CA PRO A 553 11.17 4.95 -16.59
C PRO A 553 10.66 6.32 -17.05
N GLY A 554 11.06 7.37 -16.33
CA GLY A 554 10.62 8.75 -16.55
C GLY A 554 9.28 9.11 -15.88
N LEU A 555 8.54 8.12 -15.35
CA LEU A 555 7.28 8.34 -14.63
C LEU A 555 7.44 7.99 -13.15
N ASP A 556 7.70 6.72 -12.86
CA ASP A 556 7.80 6.23 -11.48
C ASP A 556 9.15 6.59 -10.87
N CYS A 557 10.19 6.66 -11.70
CA CYS A 557 11.52 7.12 -11.32
C CYS A 557 12.16 7.90 -12.48
N PRO A 558 13.22 8.68 -12.23
CA PRO A 558 13.97 9.34 -13.30
C PRO A 558 14.41 8.34 -14.37
N GLU A 559 14.35 8.73 -15.65
CA GLU A 559 14.72 7.85 -16.76
C GLU A 559 16.17 7.33 -16.65
N SER A 560 17.07 8.11 -16.04
CA SER A 560 18.46 7.76 -15.80
C SER A 560 18.70 6.93 -14.53
N ALA A 561 17.65 6.49 -13.82
CA ALA A 561 17.78 5.63 -12.66
C ALA A 561 18.37 4.26 -13.02
N THR A 562 18.99 3.60 -12.04
CA THR A 562 19.36 2.20 -12.17
C THR A 562 18.15 1.34 -11.82
N TYR A 563 17.67 0.56 -12.77
CA TYR A 563 16.55 -0.36 -12.56
C TYR A 563 17.06 -1.77 -12.30
N PHE A 564 16.52 -2.40 -11.27
CA PHE A 564 16.86 -3.74 -10.86
C PHE A 564 15.71 -4.69 -11.20
N PRO A 565 16.02 -5.85 -11.82
CA PRO A 565 15.03 -6.91 -11.93
C PRO A 565 14.74 -7.50 -10.55
N VAL A 566 13.53 -8.01 -10.38
CA VAL A 566 13.08 -8.66 -9.15
C VAL A 566 12.50 -10.02 -9.51
N GLN A 567 13.04 -11.09 -8.92
CA GLN A 567 12.52 -12.44 -9.07
C GLN A 567 11.67 -12.81 -7.86
N LEU A 568 10.48 -13.35 -8.10
CA LEU A 568 9.54 -13.75 -7.05
C LEU A 568 8.83 -15.04 -7.46
N VAL A 569 8.51 -15.89 -6.48
CA VAL A 569 7.53 -16.96 -6.67
C VAL A 569 6.17 -16.41 -6.28
N LEU A 570 5.39 -15.95 -7.25
CA LEU A 570 4.13 -15.24 -6.98
C LEU A 570 3.11 -16.17 -6.29
N ALA A 571 2.96 -17.37 -6.84
CA ALA A 571 2.18 -18.46 -6.28
C ALA A 571 2.63 -19.81 -6.86
N GLY A 572 2.29 -20.92 -6.21
CA GLY A 572 2.70 -22.26 -6.67
C GLY A 572 2.04 -22.75 -7.97
N ASP A 573 1.03 -22.05 -8.51
CA ASP A 573 0.42 -22.24 -9.84
C ASP A 573 0.86 -21.22 -10.91
N VAL A 574 1.73 -20.27 -10.55
CA VAL A 574 2.44 -19.38 -11.49
C VAL A 574 3.92 -19.74 -11.57
N GLY A 575 4.51 -20.14 -10.45
CA GLY A 575 5.94 -20.39 -10.32
C GLY A 575 6.76 -19.11 -10.21
N PRO A 576 8.10 -19.20 -10.38
CA PRO A 576 8.99 -18.06 -10.39
C PRO A 576 8.76 -17.15 -11.61
N VAL A 577 8.66 -15.85 -11.36
CA VAL A 577 8.53 -14.79 -12.36
C VAL A 577 9.60 -13.73 -12.10
N GLU A 578 10.15 -13.18 -13.18
CA GLU A 578 11.05 -12.03 -13.15
C GLU A 578 10.29 -10.78 -13.60
N ILE A 579 10.42 -9.71 -12.83
CA ILE A 579 9.91 -8.37 -13.14
C ILE A 579 11.11 -7.54 -13.57
N GLU A 580 11.15 -7.10 -14.83
CA GLU A 580 12.34 -6.47 -15.46
C GLU A 580 12.79 -5.20 -14.72
N HIS A 581 11.84 -4.34 -14.35
CA HIS A 581 12.09 -3.09 -13.62
C HIS A 581 11.37 -3.07 -12.27
N GLY A 582 11.64 -4.05 -11.39
CA GLY A 582 10.92 -4.19 -10.11
C GLY A 582 11.33 -3.20 -9.00
N VAL A 583 12.57 -2.70 -9.03
CA VAL A 583 13.08 -1.69 -8.09
C VAL A 583 13.90 -0.67 -8.88
N CYS A 584 13.82 0.61 -8.51
CA CYS A 584 14.69 1.63 -9.09
C CYS A 584 15.54 2.32 -8.01
N LEU A 585 16.72 2.76 -8.41
CA LEU A 585 17.70 3.41 -7.56
C LEU A 585 18.15 4.70 -8.24
N PHE A 586 18.00 5.82 -7.56
CA PHE A 586 18.41 7.12 -8.10
C PHE A 586 18.86 8.08 -7.01
N GLU A 587 19.84 8.90 -7.36
CA GLU A 587 20.28 10.01 -6.51
C GLU A 587 19.45 11.25 -6.87
N SER A 588 19.04 12.00 -5.84
CA SER A 588 18.34 13.26 -6.01
C SER A 588 18.78 14.28 -4.96
N THR A 589 18.57 15.56 -5.24
CA THR A 589 18.66 16.57 -4.19
C THR A 589 17.49 16.43 -3.25
N VAL A 590 17.71 16.58 -1.94
CA VAL A 590 16.65 16.45 -0.93
C VAL A 590 15.53 17.47 -1.14
N ASP A 591 14.33 17.17 -0.64
CA ASP A 591 13.12 18.00 -0.73
C ASP A 591 13.09 19.10 0.36
N PRO A 592 12.75 20.38 0.04
CA PRO A 592 12.51 20.95 -1.29
C PRO A 592 13.75 20.89 -2.18
N PRO A 593 13.63 20.60 -3.50
CA PRO A 593 14.79 20.35 -4.37
C PRO A 593 15.89 21.40 -4.25
N GLY A 594 17.12 20.93 -4.01
CA GLY A 594 18.29 21.78 -3.79
C GLY A 594 18.41 22.34 -2.36
N ALA A 595 17.56 21.92 -1.43
CA ALA A 595 17.68 22.29 -0.02
C ALA A 595 19.08 21.93 0.52
N PRO A 596 19.72 22.82 1.28
CA PRO A 596 21.09 22.59 1.75
C PRO A 596 21.14 21.55 2.87
N VAL A 597 22.15 20.67 2.88
CA VAL A 597 22.48 19.83 4.06
C VAL A 597 22.69 20.73 5.28
N ARG A 598 23.46 21.79 5.07
CA ARG A 598 23.78 22.83 6.05
C ARG A 598 24.12 24.11 5.30
N ARG A 599 23.68 25.25 5.83
CA ARG A 599 24.10 26.57 5.35
C ARG A 599 24.25 27.54 6.51
N HIS A 600 25.16 28.48 6.38
CA HIS A 600 25.35 29.59 7.31
C HIS A 600 25.81 30.83 6.55
N TYR A 601 25.37 32.00 7.00
CA TYR A 601 25.85 33.30 6.55
C TYR A 601 25.99 34.18 7.77
N GLU A 602 27.21 34.59 8.07
CA GLU A 602 27.50 35.50 9.18
C GLU A 602 27.19 36.94 8.76
N PHE A 603 26.30 37.63 9.49
CA PHE A 603 26.03 39.04 9.27
C PHE A 603 27.11 39.89 9.96
N ALA A 604 27.64 40.88 9.25
CA ALA A 604 28.50 41.89 9.85
C ALA A 604 27.69 42.70 10.89
N LEU A 605 28.13 42.68 12.14
CA LEU A 605 27.57 43.52 13.19
C LEU A 605 28.30 44.87 13.16
N ASN A 606 27.65 45.93 12.67
CA ASN A 606 28.14 47.29 12.94
C ASN A 606 28.07 47.51 14.46
N PRO A 607 29.18 47.77 15.16
CA PRO A 607 29.11 48.08 16.59
C PRO A 607 28.30 49.36 16.76
N SER A 608 27.14 49.27 17.43
CA SER A 608 26.48 50.46 17.93
C SER A 608 27.38 51.09 18.99
N VAL A 609 27.58 52.40 18.90
CA VAL A 609 28.44 53.21 19.79
C VAL A 609 27.91 53.28 21.24
N GLU A 610 26.92 52.46 21.60
CA GLU A 610 26.09 52.66 22.80
C GLU A 610 26.54 51.85 24.03
N TYR A 611 27.47 50.91 23.92
CA TYR A 611 27.87 50.05 25.07
C TYR A 611 29.37 50.03 25.42
N GLY A 612 30.17 50.98 24.93
CA GLY A 612 31.58 51.11 25.36
C GLY A 612 32.47 49.89 25.06
N LEU A 613 32.01 49.00 24.16
CA LEU A 613 32.81 47.88 23.67
C LEU A 613 33.85 48.38 22.66
N PRO A 614 35.05 47.77 22.60
CA PRO A 614 36.12 48.22 21.71
C PRO A 614 35.64 48.32 20.26
N THR A 615 36.05 49.38 19.56
CA THR A 615 35.80 49.60 18.13
C THR A 615 36.36 48.42 17.33
N VAL A 616 35.45 47.55 16.89
CA VAL A 616 35.69 46.47 15.93
C VAL A 616 36.20 47.12 14.64
N THR A 617 37.40 46.76 14.20
CA THR A 617 37.97 47.27 12.94
C THR A 617 37.38 46.48 11.76
N GLU A 618 37.37 47.05 10.54
CA GLU A 618 36.80 46.41 9.33
C GLU A 618 37.31 44.97 9.05
N ASN A 619 38.39 44.53 9.71
CA ASN A 619 39.00 43.20 9.58
C ASN A 619 38.52 42.16 10.62
N ASP A 620 37.63 42.51 11.55
CA ASP A 620 37.19 41.62 12.64
C ASP A 620 35.91 40.82 12.30
N HIS A 621 35.34 41.00 11.10
CA HIS A 621 34.25 40.17 10.58
C HIS A 621 34.81 39.11 9.61
N THR A 622 34.47 37.83 9.79
CA THR A 622 34.94 36.79 8.87
C THR A 622 34.21 36.83 7.51
N ASN A 623 33.05 37.50 7.44
CA ASN A 623 32.16 37.57 6.27
C ASN A 623 31.91 36.18 5.64
N PHE A 624 31.90 35.13 6.46
CA PHE A 624 31.89 33.75 6.00
C PHE A 624 30.47 33.30 5.65
N GLY A 625 30.30 32.90 4.38
CA GLY A 625 29.11 32.20 3.88
C GLY A 625 29.50 30.80 3.41
N PHE A 626 28.81 29.78 3.93
CA PHE A 626 28.97 28.40 3.47
C PHE A 626 27.61 27.74 3.27
N GLY A 627 27.46 26.95 2.22
CA GLY A 627 26.31 26.09 2.00
C GLY A 627 26.69 24.91 1.12
N ALA A 628 26.11 23.75 1.41
CA ALA A 628 26.24 22.57 0.56
C ALA A 628 24.84 22.01 0.25
N PRO A 629 24.50 21.71 -1.01
CA PRO A 629 23.22 21.11 -1.36
C PRO A 629 23.08 19.72 -0.74
N GLY A 630 21.89 19.41 -0.22
CA GLY A 630 21.50 18.10 0.27
C GLY A 630 21.28 17.12 -0.86
N ARG A 631 21.90 15.95 -0.74
CA ARG A 631 21.75 14.83 -1.66
C ARG A 631 21.35 13.58 -0.89
N ALA A 632 20.57 12.73 -1.53
CA ALA A 632 20.18 11.45 -0.99
C ALA A 632 20.02 10.43 -2.11
N LEU A 633 20.25 9.17 -1.77
CA LEU A 633 19.96 8.03 -2.64
C LEU A 633 18.60 7.45 -2.27
N THR A 634 17.71 7.31 -3.24
CA THR A 634 16.39 6.70 -3.05
C THR A 634 16.36 5.33 -3.71
N VAL A 635 16.00 4.31 -2.92
CA VAL A 635 15.59 2.99 -3.41
C VAL A 635 14.06 2.97 -3.38
N ARG A 636 13.43 2.80 -4.55
CA ARG A 636 11.97 2.82 -4.68
C ARG A 636 11.43 1.48 -5.17
N PHE A 637 10.35 1.05 -4.53
CA PHE A 637 9.56 -0.12 -4.85
C PHE A 637 8.09 0.27 -4.92
N ILE A 638 7.35 -0.18 -5.94
CA ILE A 638 5.91 0.08 -6.06
C ILE A 638 5.17 -1.25 -6.04
N THR A 639 4.10 -1.29 -5.25
CA THR A 639 3.15 -2.40 -5.23
C THR A 639 1.75 -1.90 -5.56
N SER A 640 1.06 -2.62 -6.43
CA SER A 640 -0.30 -2.30 -6.89
C SER A 640 -1.29 -3.24 -6.18
N LEU A 641 -1.54 -2.94 -4.90
CA LEU A 641 -2.44 -3.70 -4.04
C LEU A 641 -3.91 -3.33 -4.33
N PHE A 642 -4.52 -4.14 -5.20
CA PHE A 642 -5.89 -3.98 -5.69
C PHE A 642 -6.13 -2.62 -6.34
N ASN A 643 -6.71 -1.69 -5.58
CA ASN A 643 -6.98 -0.33 -6.05
C ASN A 643 -5.85 0.64 -5.76
N TYR A 644 -5.01 0.38 -4.76
CA TYR A 644 -3.95 1.31 -4.37
C TYR A 644 -2.63 0.97 -5.03
N ASP A 645 -1.87 2.01 -5.35
CA ASP A 645 -0.47 1.93 -5.72
C ASP A 645 0.34 2.56 -4.59
N TYR A 646 1.07 1.75 -3.82
CA TYR A 646 1.91 2.25 -2.74
C TYR A 646 3.36 2.34 -3.20
N LEU A 647 3.90 3.56 -3.14
CA LEU A 647 5.30 3.84 -3.40
C LEU A 647 6.05 3.73 -2.08
N PHE A 648 6.86 2.68 -1.94
CA PHE A 648 7.78 2.49 -0.82
C PHE A 648 9.15 3.05 -1.18
N ASP A 649 9.48 4.17 -0.55
CA ASP A 649 10.77 4.84 -0.69
C ASP A 649 11.63 4.59 0.55
N VAL A 650 12.86 4.16 0.32
CA VAL A 650 13.90 4.17 1.35
C VAL A 650 15.01 5.10 0.92
N VAL A 651 15.19 6.17 1.68
CA VAL A 651 16.03 7.31 1.34
C VAL A 651 17.25 7.36 2.26
N PHE A 652 18.44 7.34 1.67
CA PHE A 652 19.73 7.39 2.34
C PHE A 652 20.35 8.77 2.16
N HIS A 653 20.23 9.62 3.17
CA HIS A 653 20.78 10.97 3.18
C HIS A 653 22.28 10.94 3.48
N THR A 654 23.08 11.81 2.86
CA THR A 654 24.53 11.88 3.11
C THR A 654 24.90 12.28 4.55
N THR A 655 23.92 12.70 5.35
CA THR A 655 24.07 13.04 6.78
C THR A 655 24.01 11.86 7.74
N GLY A 656 23.79 10.63 7.24
CA GLY A 656 23.61 9.46 8.10
C GLY A 656 22.14 9.20 8.51
N VAL A 657 21.18 9.91 7.89
CA VAL A 657 19.75 9.63 8.06
C VAL A 657 19.28 8.60 7.02
N MET A 658 18.66 7.52 7.49
CA MET A 658 17.90 6.57 6.68
C MET A 658 16.41 6.79 6.95
N GLU A 659 15.62 6.99 5.90
CA GLU A 659 14.19 7.30 5.99
C GLU A 659 13.35 6.29 5.22
N PHE A 660 12.30 5.76 5.86
CA PHE A 660 11.28 4.94 5.24
C PHE A 660 10.04 5.80 5.03
N ALA A 661 9.57 5.89 3.78
CA ALA A 661 8.39 6.65 3.41
C ALA A 661 7.45 5.82 2.54
N VAL A 662 6.14 6.04 2.73
CA VAL A 662 5.11 5.42 1.90
C VAL A 662 4.21 6.51 1.35
N THR A 663 4.06 6.53 0.02
CA THR A 663 3.12 7.42 -0.66
C THR A 663 2.00 6.60 -1.29
N PRO A 664 0.76 6.68 -0.80
CA PRO A 664 -0.38 6.04 -1.44
C PRO A 664 -0.84 6.83 -2.68
N SER A 665 -1.15 6.11 -3.75
CA SER A 665 -1.73 6.59 -5.00
C SER A 665 -2.79 5.58 -5.51
N GLY A 666 -3.15 5.65 -6.78
CA GLY A 666 -4.10 4.74 -7.42
C GLY A 666 -5.55 5.20 -7.25
N HIS A 667 -6.45 4.24 -7.15
CA HIS A 667 -7.88 4.43 -7.08
C HIS A 667 -8.38 4.27 -5.65
N ILE A 668 -9.26 5.16 -5.21
CA ILE A 668 -9.91 5.03 -3.90
C ILE A 668 -11.09 4.06 -3.97
N HIS A 669 -11.38 3.43 -2.84
CA HIS A 669 -12.58 2.62 -2.70
C HIS A 669 -13.83 3.50 -2.54
N VAL A 670 -14.87 3.22 -3.32
CA VAL A 670 -16.16 3.92 -3.21
C VAL A 670 -17.31 2.94 -2.97
N ASP A 671 -18.43 3.45 -2.46
CA ASP A 671 -19.65 2.69 -2.30
C ASP A 671 -20.80 3.28 -3.11
N ALA A 672 -21.78 2.43 -3.39
CA ALA A 672 -23.07 2.88 -3.88
C ALA A 672 -23.74 3.80 -2.85
N PHE A 673 -24.38 4.87 -3.31
CA PHE A 673 -25.03 5.80 -2.38
C PHE A 673 -26.12 5.13 -1.55
N TYR A 674 -25.99 5.22 -0.23
CA TYR A 674 -26.99 4.77 0.73
C TYR A 674 -26.80 5.49 2.07
N PRO A 675 -27.87 5.89 2.80
CA PRO A 675 -29.30 5.81 2.43
C PRO A 675 -29.70 6.81 1.33
N TRP A 676 -30.61 6.42 0.44
CA TRP A 676 -31.11 7.25 -0.67
C TRP A 676 -31.83 8.53 -0.17
N PRO A 677 -31.79 9.67 -0.90
CA PRO A 677 -32.48 10.87 -0.47
C PRO A 677 -33.98 10.65 -0.71
N GLU A 678 -34.80 10.92 0.30
CA GLU A 678 -36.25 10.85 0.14
C GLU A 678 -36.73 12.04 -0.71
N PRO A 679 -37.48 11.84 -1.81
CA PRO A 679 -37.84 12.91 -2.74
C PRO A 679 -38.72 14.03 -2.15
N ASN A 680 -39.37 13.79 -0.99
CA ASN A 680 -40.45 14.65 -0.48
C ASN A 680 -40.20 15.25 0.91
N ARG A 681 -38.96 15.31 1.40
CA ARG A 681 -38.65 16.15 2.56
C ARG A 681 -37.89 17.38 2.10
N PHE A 682 -38.59 18.51 2.07
CA PHE A 682 -37.98 19.82 2.32
C PHE A 682 -37.40 19.82 3.73
N GLN A 683 -36.33 19.05 3.95
CA GLN A 683 -35.47 19.23 5.10
C GLN A 683 -34.43 20.28 4.71
N PRO A 684 -34.34 21.39 5.46
CA PRO A 684 -33.20 22.28 5.31
C PRO A 684 -31.93 21.44 5.41
N VAL A 685 -30.94 21.77 4.59
CA VAL A 685 -29.64 21.08 4.44
C VAL A 685 -28.90 20.86 5.79
N GLY A 686 -29.37 21.44 6.90
CA GLY A 686 -28.87 21.24 8.25
C GLY A 686 -29.25 19.93 8.97
N LEU A 687 -30.23 19.14 8.51
CA LEU A 687 -30.60 17.85 9.16
C LEU A 687 -30.04 16.61 8.48
N VAL A 688 -29.33 16.76 7.35
CA VAL A 688 -28.55 15.68 6.72
C VAL A 688 -27.13 15.61 7.31
N GLN A 689 -26.95 15.98 8.59
CA GLN A 689 -25.67 15.87 9.30
C GLN A 689 -25.18 14.40 9.43
N SER A 690 -26.04 13.41 9.20
CA SER A 690 -25.67 11.99 9.14
C SER A 690 -25.24 11.48 7.76
N SER A 691 -25.34 12.27 6.68
CA SER A 691 -25.00 11.80 5.31
C SER A 691 -23.52 11.48 5.12
N ASN A 692 -22.64 12.18 5.85
CA ASN A 692 -21.19 12.04 5.70
C ASN A 692 -20.54 11.22 6.82
N ALA A 693 -21.33 10.48 7.62
CA ALA A 693 -20.81 9.74 8.77
C ALA A 693 -19.67 8.77 8.42
N PHE A 694 -19.68 8.25 7.18
CA PHE A 694 -18.70 7.28 6.69
C PHE A 694 -18.00 7.72 5.40
N GLY A 695 -18.01 9.01 5.06
CA GLY A 695 -17.44 9.46 3.80
C GLY A 695 -18.05 10.73 3.25
N PHE A 696 -17.62 11.13 2.05
CA PHE A 696 -18.19 12.25 1.33
C PHE A 696 -18.97 11.79 0.11
N LEU A 697 -20.10 12.44 -0.14
CA LEU A 697 -20.91 12.13 -1.31
C LEU A 697 -20.37 12.79 -2.56
N SER A 698 -20.36 12.03 -3.66
CA SER A 698 -20.21 12.60 -4.99
C SER A 698 -21.36 13.54 -5.29
N ASN A 699 -21.03 14.74 -5.78
CA ASN A 699 -22.02 15.70 -6.24
C ASN A 699 -22.62 15.33 -7.62
N THR A 700 -22.05 14.34 -8.31
CA THR A 700 -22.39 14.01 -9.70
C THR A 700 -22.95 12.60 -9.87
N ASP A 701 -22.45 11.60 -9.11
CA ASP A 701 -22.62 10.19 -9.50
C ASP A 701 -23.27 9.28 -8.44
N LEU A 702 -23.92 9.86 -7.42
CA LEU A 702 -24.55 9.10 -6.33
C LEU A 702 -23.61 7.98 -5.82
N LEU A 703 -22.38 8.38 -5.50
CA LEU A 703 -21.33 7.55 -4.92
C LEU A 703 -20.96 8.10 -3.55
N ASN A 704 -20.56 7.21 -2.65
CA ASN A 704 -19.98 7.59 -1.36
C ASN A 704 -18.47 7.29 -1.36
N PHE A 705 -17.67 8.32 -1.11
CA PHE A 705 -16.21 8.25 -1.00
C PHE A 705 -15.89 7.83 0.43
N VAL A 706 -15.58 6.55 0.59
CA VAL A 706 -15.63 5.84 1.87
C VAL A 706 -14.44 6.23 2.74
N ILE A 707 -14.68 6.55 4.01
CA ILE A 707 -13.62 6.76 5.00
C ILE A 707 -12.89 5.44 5.29
N HIS A 708 -11.57 5.52 5.40
CA HIS A 708 -10.72 4.37 5.69
C HIS A 708 -9.43 4.82 6.36
N HIS A 709 -8.72 3.86 6.94
CA HIS A 709 -7.48 4.09 7.68
C HIS A 709 -6.37 3.21 7.11
N HIS A 710 -5.28 3.82 6.63
CA HIS A 710 -4.06 3.13 6.23
C HIS A 710 -3.09 3.07 7.40
N LEU A 711 -2.61 1.86 7.71
CA LEU A 711 -1.65 1.59 8.77
C LEU A 711 -0.49 0.81 8.16
N PHE A 712 0.74 1.22 8.46
CA PHE A 712 1.96 0.57 7.95
C PHE A 712 2.85 0.16 9.13
N HIS A 713 3.25 -1.10 9.16
CA HIS A 713 4.13 -1.64 10.19
C HIS A 713 5.53 -1.84 9.63
N PHE A 714 6.54 -1.30 10.31
CA PHE A 714 7.94 -1.47 9.93
C PHE A 714 8.70 -2.18 11.03
N LYS A 715 9.45 -3.21 10.66
CA LYS A 715 10.47 -3.81 11.51
C LYS A 715 11.78 -3.06 11.30
N LEU A 716 12.37 -2.59 12.39
CA LEU A 716 13.69 -1.95 12.42
C LEU A 716 14.56 -2.65 13.48
N ASP A 717 15.37 -3.61 13.05
CA ASP A 717 16.32 -4.35 13.90
C ASP A 717 17.64 -3.56 13.99
N VAL A 718 17.63 -2.54 14.85
CA VAL A 718 18.74 -1.59 15.05
C VAL A 718 19.86 -2.24 15.85
N ASP A 719 21.06 -2.26 15.28
CA ASP A 719 22.29 -2.77 15.87
C ASP A 719 23.37 -1.67 15.77
N VAL A 720 23.32 -0.70 16.69
CA VAL A 720 24.29 0.41 16.72
C VAL A 720 25.63 -0.12 17.22
N ILE A 721 26.64 -0.12 16.36
CA ILE A 721 28.00 -0.69 16.58
C ILE A 721 27.98 -2.22 16.71
N ASP A 722 27.20 -2.76 17.63
CA ASP A 722 27.01 -4.21 17.86
C ASP A 722 25.56 -4.53 18.24
N GLN A 723 25.28 -5.80 18.52
CA GLN A 723 23.95 -6.30 18.88
C GLN A 723 23.49 -5.91 20.31
N ARG A 724 24.37 -5.31 21.14
CA ARG A 724 24.06 -4.96 22.53
C ARG A 724 23.73 -3.47 22.60
N ASN A 725 22.45 -3.16 22.51
CA ASN A 725 21.98 -1.78 22.61
C ASN A 725 21.17 -1.56 23.89
N ALA A 726 20.96 -0.29 24.21
CA ALA A 726 20.11 0.16 25.29
C ALA A 726 19.24 1.32 24.81
N PHE A 727 17.98 1.33 25.22
CA PHE A 727 16.98 2.25 24.72
C PHE A 727 16.68 3.35 25.73
N ASP A 728 16.77 4.60 25.29
CA ASP A 728 16.49 5.79 26.08
C ASP A 728 15.37 6.60 25.42
N VAL A 729 14.53 7.24 26.24
CA VAL A 729 13.51 8.18 25.79
C VAL A 729 13.82 9.55 26.34
N VAL A 730 13.84 10.55 25.47
CA VAL A 730 13.95 11.96 25.86
C VAL A 730 12.58 12.59 25.71
N TYR A 731 11.99 13.02 26.82
CA TYR A 731 10.73 13.74 26.84
C TYR A 731 10.99 15.24 26.84
N VAL A 732 10.20 15.99 26.07
CA VAL A 732 10.21 17.45 26.05
C VAL A 732 8.94 17.95 26.71
N TYR A 733 9.08 18.84 27.68
CA TYR A 733 7.97 19.42 28.43
C TYR A 733 7.97 20.93 28.28
N GLY A 734 6.81 21.53 28.51
CA GLY A 734 6.63 22.97 28.64
C GLY A 734 5.62 23.33 29.72
N PRO A 735 5.32 24.63 29.91
CA PRO A 735 4.39 25.09 30.94
C PRO A 735 3.00 24.43 30.89
N LEU A 736 2.51 24.08 29.69
CA LEU A 736 1.22 23.39 29.53
C LEU A 736 1.26 21.92 29.98
N SER A 737 2.43 21.28 30.01
CA SER A 737 2.60 19.90 30.48
C SER A 737 2.37 19.77 31.99
N LEU A 738 2.35 20.87 32.74
CA LEU A 738 2.17 20.90 34.20
C LEU A 738 0.70 20.88 34.64
N ASN A 739 -0.25 21.04 33.71
CA ASN A 739 -1.69 21.02 33.99
C ASN A 739 -2.31 19.63 33.84
N ASP A 740 -1.54 18.60 33.46
CA ASP A 740 -2.01 17.22 33.45
C ASP A 740 -2.04 16.66 34.87
N SER A 741 -3.25 16.57 35.44
CA SER A 741 -3.51 16.09 36.80
C SER A 741 -3.09 14.64 37.05
N GLN A 742 -2.71 13.88 36.01
CA GLN A 742 -2.30 12.48 36.12
C GLN A 742 -0.80 12.26 36.33
N THR A 743 0.06 13.26 36.08
CA THR A 743 1.51 13.02 35.96
C THR A 743 2.36 13.51 37.13
N ASN A 744 1.80 14.30 38.07
CA ASN A 744 2.55 14.91 39.19
C ASN A 744 3.89 15.56 38.77
N LEU A 745 3.99 16.05 37.53
CA LEU A 745 5.22 16.63 37.00
C LEU A 745 5.46 18.00 37.63
N GLN A 746 6.65 18.20 38.20
CA GLN A 746 7.11 19.51 38.68
C GLN A 746 8.16 20.05 37.70
N GLY A 747 7.86 21.20 37.08
CA GLY A 747 8.79 21.87 36.17
C GLY A 747 9.87 22.63 36.94
N PRO A 748 10.99 22.99 36.29
CA PRO A 748 12.11 23.67 36.93
C PRO A 748 11.70 24.96 37.68
N GLY A 749 10.77 25.74 37.12
CA GLY A 749 10.23 26.97 37.75
C GLY A 749 9.22 26.77 38.88
N LYS A 750 8.79 25.52 39.17
CA LYS A 750 7.94 25.17 40.34
C LYS A 750 8.79 24.68 41.52
N THR A 751 9.91 24.02 41.25
CA THR A 751 10.88 23.53 42.24
C THR A 751 11.96 24.55 42.60
N ASP A 752 12.29 25.45 41.66
CA ASP A 752 13.25 26.53 41.85
C ASP A 752 12.70 27.83 41.19
N PRO A 753 12.22 28.80 41.98
CA PRO A 753 11.69 30.07 41.47
C PRO A 753 12.70 30.92 40.69
N SER A 754 14.00 30.62 40.75
CA SER A 754 15.03 31.34 40.00
C SER A 754 15.13 30.91 38.53
N LEU A 755 14.51 29.78 38.15
CA LEU A 755 14.52 29.29 36.77
C LEU A 755 13.33 29.87 35.99
N PRO A 756 13.56 30.42 34.78
CA PRO A 756 12.49 30.99 33.97
C PRO A 756 11.49 29.90 33.53
N PRO A 757 10.20 30.24 33.35
CA PRO A 757 9.27 29.34 32.68
C PRO A 757 9.77 29.08 31.26
N GLY A 758 9.97 27.81 30.90
CA GLY A 758 10.55 27.45 29.62
C GLY A 758 10.29 25.99 29.26
N LEU A 759 10.88 25.55 28.14
CA LEU A 759 10.94 24.14 27.80
C LEU A 759 12.05 23.46 28.60
N TRP A 760 11.81 22.22 29.02
CA TRP A 760 12.84 21.39 29.64
C TRP A 760 12.72 19.96 29.15
N MET A 761 13.77 19.17 29.37
CA MET A 761 13.84 17.79 28.93
C MET A 761 14.15 16.86 30.10
N THR A 762 13.61 15.64 30.06
CA THR A 762 14.07 14.54 30.91
C THR A 762 14.43 13.34 30.07
N LYS A 763 15.43 12.58 30.52
CA LYS A 763 15.87 11.35 29.87
C LYS A 763 15.53 10.16 30.76
N LYS A 764 14.82 9.18 30.22
CA LYS A 764 14.47 7.93 30.91
C LYS A 764 15.10 6.74 30.19
N ARG A 765 15.82 5.91 30.93
CA ARG A 765 16.27 4.59 30.47
C ARG A 765 15.10 3.61 30.52
N VAL A 766 14.81 2.96 29.40
CA VAL A 766 13.81 1.90 29.31
C VAL A 766 14.43 0.58 29.76
N LYS A 767 13.72 -0.15 30.63
CA LYS A 767 14.24 -1.38 31.25
C LYS A 767 13.55 -2.65 30.77
N THR A 768 12.32 -2.55 30.31
CA THR A 768 11.50 -3.70 29.90
C THR A 768 10.78 -3.43 28.58
N GLU A 769 10.36 -4.48 27.88
CA GLU A 769 9.57 -4.37 26.65
C GLU A 769 8.24 -3.66 26.87
N MET A 770 7.59 -3.88 28.01
CA MET A 770 6.34 -3.21 28.36
C MET A 770 6.52 -1.69 28.54
N GLU A 771 7.67 -1.25 29.06
CA GLU A 771 8.02 0.17 29.11
C GLU A 771 8.39 0.74 27.73
N ALA A 772 8.81 -0.11 26.78
CA ALA A 772 9.15 0.23 25.40
C ALA A 772 7.93 0.27 24.46
N ARG A 773 6.73 -0.04 24.97
CA ARG A 773 5.48 0.09 24.22
C ARG A 773 4.92 1.50 24.37
N PHE A 774 5.07 2.30 23.32
CA PHE A 774 4.67 3.70 23.33
C PHE A 774 3.37 3.93 22.57
N HIS A 775 2.52 4.78 23.12
CA HIS A 775 1.41 5.38 22.39
C HIS A 775 1.74 6.84 22.09
N THR A 776 1.45 7.28 20.88
CA THR A 776 1.68 8.68 20.48
C THR A 776 0.84 9.62 21.35
N LYS A 777 1.53 10.48 22.11
CA LYS A 777 0.95 11.58 22.89
C LYS A 777 1.54 12.89 22.39
N PHE A 778 0.78 13.63 21.59
CA PHE A 778 1.28 14.86 20.96
C PHE A 778 1.53 15.98 21.97
N GLU A 779 0.87 15.92 23.13
CA GLU A 779 1.01 16.85 24.25
C GLU A 779 2.32 16.66 25.02
N VAL A 780 2.97 15.50 24.86
CA VAL A 780 4.27 15.18 25.48
C VAL A 780 5.20 14.59 24.42
N PRO A 781 5.82 15.43 23.57
CA PRO A 781 6.73 14.98 22.54
C PRO A 781 7.89 14.16 23.13
N ALA A 782 8.21 13.05 22.46
CA ALA A 782 9.28 12.15 22.86
C ALA A 782 10.22 11.89 21.69
N GLN A 783 11.51 11.80 22.00
CA GLN A 783 12.55 11.28 21.09
C GLN A 783 13.02 9.93 21.60
N TYR A 784 13.13 8.98 20.68
CA TYR A 784 13.50 7.60 20.95
C TYR A 784 14.94 7.38 20.51
N LEU A 785 15.79 6.91 21.42
CA LEU A 785 17.22 6.74 21.17
C LEU A 785 17.62 5.28 21.44
N THR A 786 18.17 4.62 20.41
CA THR A 786 18.86 3.34 20.57
C THR A 786 20.35 3.62 20.61
N CYS A 787 21.00 3.31 21.74
CA CYS A 787 22.41 3.58 21.97
C CYS A 787 23.20 2.30 22.14
N ALA A 788 24.47 2.28 21.73
CA ALA A 788 25.35 1.17 22.07
C ALA A 788 25.45 0.98 23.59
N LYS A 789 25.59 -0.25 24.08
CA LYS A 789 25.77 -0.49 25.52
C LYS A 789 27.23 -0.28 25.91
N ALA A 790 27.45 0.46 26.98
CA ALA A 790 28.79 0.80 27.48
C ALA A 790 29.47 -0.40 28.17
N ASP A 791 29.92 -1.37 27.39
CA ASP A 791 30.91 -2.36 27.83
C ASP A 791 32.33 -1.94 27.38
N GLN A 792 32.48 -0.78 26.69
CA GLN A 792 33.75 -0.30 26.12
C GLN A 792 34.20 1.10 26.57
N PHE A 793 33.40 1.87 27.33
CA PHE A 793 33.86 3.13 27.92
C PHE A 793 33.44 3.23 29.38
N SER A 794 34.44 3.52 30.22
CA SER A 794 34.42 3.58 31.68
C SER A 794 33.12 4.12 32.29
N ARG A 795 32.72 3.56 33.44
CA ARG A 795 31.66 4.11 34.33
C ARG A 795 31.90 5.56 34.78
N SER A 796 33.07 6.12 34.49
CA SER A 796 33.46 7.51 34.73
C SER A 796 33.69 8.35 33.45
N GLY A 797 33.37 7.81 32.27
CA GLY A 797 33.56 8.46 30.97
C GLY A 797 32.40 9.39 30.57
N PRO A 798 32.62 10.26 29.56
CA PRO A 798 31.58 11.11 29.00
C PRO A 798 30.36 10.29 28.54
N PRO A 799 29.16 10.89 28.47
CA PRO A 799 27.94 10.19 28.06
C PRO A 799 28.14 9.48 26.72
N ASN A 800 27.58 8.26 26.57
CA ASN A 800 27.67 7.55 25.30
C ASN A 800 26.98 8.36 24.18
N LEU A 801 27.78 8.81 23.21
CA LEU A 801 27.34 9.60 22.06
C LEU A 801 26.95 8.74 20.86
N ASN A 802 27.17 7.42 20.92
CA ASN A 802 26.86 6.49 19.83
C ASN A 802 25.41 6.02 19.94
N CYS A 803 24.50 6.85 19.45
CA CYS A 803 23.07 6.58 19.43
C CYS A 803 22.47 6.88 18.06
N VAL A 804 21.44 6.13 17.70
CA VAL A 804 20.55 6.43 16.56
C VAL A 804 19.21 6.88 17.12
N ALA A 805 18.69 7.98 16.56
CA ALA A 805 17.38 8.50 16.91
C ALA A 805 16.32 7.94 15.95
N LEU A 806 15.21 7.45 16.51
CA LEU A 806 14.02 7.08 15.75
C LEU A 806 13.00 8.22 15.80
N VAL A 807 12.66 8.76 14.63
CA VAL A 807 11.67 9.83 14.48
C VAL A 807 10.52 9.31 13.62
N ASN A 808 9.34 9.13 14.22
CA ASN A 808 8.15 8.72 13.49
C ASN A 808 7.42 9.95 12.92
N LYS A 809 7.54 10.16 11.60
CA LYS A 809 6.86 11.25 10.87
C LYS A 809 5.41 10.92 10.49
N GLY A 810 5.03 9.64 10.51
CA GLY A 810 3.70 9.15 10.14
C GLY A 810 2.86 8.71 11.35
N ALA A 811 3.14 9.27 12.53
CA ALA A 811 2.49 8.84 13.77
C ALA A 811 0.99 9.16 13.74
N ILE A 812 0.18 8.10 13.76
CA ILE A 812 -1.28 8.15 13.82
C ILE A 812 -1.76 7.40 15.05
N LYS A 813 -2.83 7.88 15.68
CA LYS A 813 -3.47 7.16 16.79
C LYS A 813 -4.44 6.14 16.21
N THR A 814 -4.34 4.87 16.60
CA THR A 814 -5.37 3.90 16.23
C THR A 814 -6.72 4.33 16.80
N LEU A 815 -7.75 4.29 15.95
CA LEU A 815 -9.14 4.63 16.30
C LEU A 815 -9.97 3.37 16.58
N LEU A 816 -9.30 2.22 16.65
CA LEU A 816 -9.91 0.90 16.67
C LEU A 816 -9.88 0.30 18.08
N SER A 817 -10.84 -0.56 18.38
CA SER A 817 -10.85 -1.29 19.66
C SER A 817 -9.79 -2.38 19.70
N ASP A 818 -9.45 -2.79 20.91
CA ASP A 818 -8.55 -3.91 21.16
C ASP A 818 -9.08 -5.24 20.60
N THR A 819 -10.39 -5.45 20.62
CA THR A 819 -10.97 -6.65 20.00
C THR A 819 -10.86 -6.62 18.48
N HIS A 820 -11.08 -5.46 17.85
CA HIS A 820 -11.04 -5.36 16.39
C HIS A 820 -9.63 -5.53 15.82
N THR A 821 -8.62 -5.07 16.56
CA THR A 821 -7.22 -5.08 16.13
C THR A 821 -6.45 -6.30 16.63
N GLU A 822 -7.09 -7.35 17.16
CA GLU A 822 -6.36 -8.50 17.72
C GLU A 822 -5.40 -9.14 16.71
N ALA A 823 -5.82 -9.28 15.46
CA ALA A 823 -4.99 -9.83 14.37
C ALA A 823 -3.89 -8.87 13.87
N PHE A 824 -3.91 -7.61 14.29
CA PHE A 824 -2.96 -6.57 13.87
C PHE A 824 -2.70 -5.59 15.03
N ALA A 825 -2.41 -6.16 16.20
CA ALA A 825 -2.27 -5.42 17.46
C ALA A 825 -1.09 -4.44 17.45
N TRP A 826 -0.15 -4.59 16.51
CA TRP A 826 0.95 -3.66 16.23
C TRP A 826 0.49 -2.24 15.86
N THR A 827 -0.81 -2.07 15.53
CA THR A 827 -1.41 -0.75 15.26
C THR A 827 -1.66 0.08 16.52
N ARG A 828 -1.59 -0.52 17.71
CA ARG A 828 -1.78 0.13 19.01
C ARG A 828 -0.46 0.67 19.54
#